data_AF-A0A1B8CA80-F1
#
_entry.id   AF-A0A1B8CA80-F1
#
_cell.length_a   1.000
_cell.length_b   1.000
_cell.length_c   1.000
_cell.angle_alpha   90.00
_cell.angle_beta   90.00
_cell.angle_gamma   90.00
#
_symmetry.space_group_name_H-M   'P 1'
#
loop_
_entity.id
_entity.type
_entity.pdbx_description
1 polymer ?
#
loop_
_entity_poly.entity_id
_entity_poly.type
_entity_poly.pdbx_seq_one_letter_code
_entity_poly.pdbx_strand_id
1 'polypeptide(L)'
;MVSASQALYLALHPFQLRSIVQWKVWHDPVHTRDKKTECETLQKCFVHLENTSRSFSMVIQELNPELLVPVALFYLILRGLDTVEDDMTIPLDDKEPILRDFHNIMEKDGWNFNGNGPDEKDRGLLVDFDVVITEYKKVKPVYQAIIKDITDKMGNGMADYANNAEHNVNGVNTIKDYELYCHYVAGLVGDGLTRLFVESGLANPALLQRPHLSESMGQFLQKTNIIRDIREDFDDKRRFWPKEIWSKHVEKFEDLFKPENQTAALACSSEMVLNSLRHADECLFYLAGIKDQSVFNFTAIPQAMAIATLELVFQNPKIFHQNIKITKGDACELMIQSTQNLRIVCGVFKTYTRKIAKKNSPTDPNFLEISIACGKIEQFIESIFPSQDPKAAALAATDPTAEETAQKSEATTDTVYLMAAVLGTLFVISFLMLGAAYFAGARFDIAYQEIRGTSNAPKAYEPKYRLSPVDGSKIALPTAEQLAFQDKEIGVLIHYNIATYIGSDGCNYDPTLVPNQALFDPALINTDQWMESITALGGKYATLVAKHNCGFTIWPSKVEFPILDNKTITYNYTIEQSPSHGKNVVESFVESAQKYSIGHGFYYRVVVNNFFKVQNAEVLNTSLAWGQVGISDSTYGQIVFDQLSELWTEYGNLTEIWLDGGYGSTQMSDIESLLQAHQPQAVVFGACDKNSTCVSANPGKFNAFDGLEKKLERLQKRPGQRENVVCPLYELISNLFLSGTTSDGGDPTSPIFCPAECDTTLQTDDRWFFGVDQPLRSIEEMIDVYHTSVGRNCVLELDLAPDRSGLIPARHAARYKQLGDFISSCYSKPIAPKDTKSENEAGSYSLTFDLPIAIDRIVLMEDQTNGQVIRSYQVHVKIVDAEEANGTLNVPWTLVSNGTSVGHKKIDLFDKAITVTEVLVNSTYVDIPKWRSVSVHLCDSLTRTLP
;
A
#
# COMPACT_ATOMS: atom_id res chain seq x y z
N MET A 1 -34.47 3.84 -23.65
CA MET A 1 -35.57 3.16 -22.94
C MET A 1 -35.17 1.72 -22.68
N VAL A 2 -35.38 1.20 -21.47
CA VAL A 2 -35.07 -0.19 -21.11
C VAL A 2 -36.14 -1.09 -21.72
N SER A 3 -35.78 -2.16 -22.42
CA SER A 3 -36.77 -3.10 -22.98
C SER A 3 -37.53 -3.79 -21.84
N ALA A 4 -38.76 -4.24 -22.09
CA ALA A 4 -39.56 -4.95 -21.08
C ALA A 4 -38.84 -6.21 -20.54
N SER A 5 -38.11 -6.91 -21.41
CA SER A 5 -37.28 -8.06 -21.03
C SER A 5 -36.11 -7.66 -20.11
N GLN A 6 -35.49 -6.52 -20.36
CA GLN A 6 -34.38 -6.02 -19.56
C GLN A 6 -34.86 -5.45 -18.21
N ALA A 7 -36.05 -4.86 -18.16
CA ALA A 7 -36.68 -4.42 -16.91
C ALA A 7 -37.03 -5.62 -16.02
N LEU A 8 -37.60 -6.69 -16.60
CA LEU A 8 -37.90 -7.92 -15.88
C LEU A 8 -36.62 -8.62 -15.39
N TYR A 9 -35.58 -8.67 -16.23
CA TYR A 9 -34.28 -9.22 -15.84
C TYR A 9 -33.68 -8.46 -14.63
N LEU A 10 -33.65 -7.12 -14.67
CA LEU A 10 -33.12 -6.30 -13.59
C LEU A 10 -33.95 -6.35 -12.31
N ALA A 11 -35.27 -6.56 -12.42
CA ALA A 11 -36.13 -6.79 -11.25
C ALA A 11 -35.78 -8.09 -10.50
N LEU A 12 -35.33 -9.12 -11.23
CA LEU A 12 -34.87 -10.39 -10.66
C LEU A 12 -33.39 -10.38 -10.21
N HIS A 13 -32.63 -9.35 -10.60
CA HIS A 13 -31.21 -9.19 -10.27
C HIS A 13 -30.97 -7.83 -9.56
N PRO A 14 -31.50 -7.65 -8.32
CA PRO A 14 -31.51 -6.35 -7.64
C PRO A 14 -30.12 -5.78 -7.38
N PHE A 15 -29.10 -6.64 -7.18
CA PHE A 15 -27.71 -6.20 -7.05
C PHE A 15 -27.17 -5.56 -8.33
N GLN A 16 -27.44 -6.14 -9.50
CA GLN A 16 -27.03 -5.56 -10.79
C GLN A 16 -27.78 -4.26 -11.09
N LEU A 17 -29.06 -4.18 -10.73
CA LEU A 17 -29.82 -2.94 -10.83
C LEU A 17 -29.23 -1.85 -9.93
N ARG A 18 -28.86 -2.19 -8.69
CA ARG A 18 -28.19 -1.28 -7.76
C ARG A 18 -26.88 -0.73 -8.35
N SER A 19 -25.99 -1.58 -8.87
CA SER A 19 -24.71 -1.11 -9.44
C SER A 19 -24.92 -0.20 -10.66
N ILE A 20 -25.92 -0.50 -11.50
CA ILE A 20 -26.29 0.38 -12.63
C ILE A 20 -26.82 1.75 -12.14
N VAL A 21 -27.70 1.75 -11.14
CA VAL A 21 -28.24 2.99 -10.57
C VAL A 21 -27.13 3.79 -9.89
N GLN A 22 -26.27 3.12 -9.13
CA GLN A 22 -25.15 3.74 -8.44
C GLN A 22 -24.18 4.40 -9.42
N TRP A 23 -23.79 3.69 -10.47
CA TRP A 23 -22.95 4.28 -11.52
C TRP A 23 -23.64 5.44 -12.24
N LYS A 24 -24.95 5.38 -12.47
CA LYS A 24 -25.65 6.44 -13.23
C LYS A 24 -26.02 7.68 -12.41
N VAL A 25 -26.23 7.52 -11.10
CA VAL A 25 -26.80 8.57 -10.24
C VAL A 25 -25.78 9.12 -9.25
N TRP A 26 -24.86 8.28 -8.77
CA TRP A 26 -23.92 8.62 -7.70
C TRP A 26 -22.45 8.60 -8.13
N HIS A 27 -22.15 8.33 -9.40
CA HIS A 27 -20.80 8.50 -9.95
C HIS A 27 -20.53 9.98 -10.20
N ASP A 28 -19.45 10.48 -9.62
CA ASP A 28 -18.93 11.81 -9.88
C ASP A 28 -17.63 11.66 -10.69
N PRO A 29 -17.63 11.99 -12.00
CA PRO A 29 -16.45 11.81 -12.84
C PRO A 29 -15.31 12.74 -12.40
N VAL A 30 -14.06 12.24 -12.46
CA VAL A 30 -12.87 12.99 -12.05
C VAL A 30 -12.75 14.31 -12.80
N HIS A 31 -13.08 14.29 -14.10
CA HIS A 31 -13.20 15.47 -14.93
C HIS A 31 -14.47 15.41 -15.77
N THR A 32 -15.13 16.55 -15.95
CA THR A 32 -16.31 16.69 -16.80
C THR A 32 -15.99 17.46 -18.07
N ARG A 33 -16.31 16.88 -19.22
CA ARG A 33 -16.25 17.53 -20.53
C ARG A 33 -17.27 18.67 -20.63
N ASP A 34 -16.82 19.87 -21.03
CA ASP A 34 -17.70 21.02 -21.30
C ASP A 34 -18.07 21.13 -22.78
N LYS A 35 -19.26 20.63 -23.13
CA LYS A 35 -19.77 20.67 -24.50
C LYS A 35 -19.99 22.09 -25.04
N LYS A 36 -20.10 23.11 -24.17
CA LYS A 36 -20.38 24.49 -24.59
C LYS A 36 -19.17 25.20 -25.18
N THR A 37 -17.96 24.75 -24.83
CA THR A 37 -16.70 25.35 -25.28
C THR A 37 -16.17 24.73 -26.57
N GLU A 38 -16.84 23.70 -27.11
CA GLU A 38 -16.35 22.89 -28.23
C GLU A 38 -16.85 23.40 -29.58
N CYS A 39 -15.99 23.36 -30.59
CA CYS A 39 -16.39 23.61 -31.97
C CYS A 39 -17.17 22.42 -32.56
N GLU A 40 -17.94 22.67 -33.62
CA GLU A 40 -18.81 21.66 -34.26
C GLU A 40 -18.03 20.41 -34.69
N THR A 41 -16.83 20.58 -35.23
CA THR A 41 -15.93 19.49 -35.64
C THR A 41 -15.47 18.62 -34.46
N LEU A 42 -15.17 19.22 -33.30
CA LEU A 42 -14.81 18.48 -32.08
C LEU A 42 -16.03 17.73 -31.51
N GLN A 43 -17.21 18.36 -31.53
CA GLN A 43 -18.44 17.68 -31.11
C GLN A 43 -18.72 16.45 -32.00
N LYS A 44 -18.53 16.55 -33.32
CA LYS A 44 -18.64 15.42 -34.25
C LYS A 44 -17.63 14.31 -33.93
N CYS A 45 -16.37 14.65 -33.62
CA CYS A 45 -15.37 13.64 -33.19
C CYS A 45 -15.89 12.80 -32.01
N PHE A 46 -16.45 13.43 -30.99
CA PHE A 46 -17.00 12.69 -29.85
C PHE A 46 -18.28 11.91 -30.17
N VAL A 47 -19.08 12.34 -31.15
CA VAL A 47 -20.20 11.52 -31.66
C VAL A 47 -19.65 10.24 -32.31
N HIS A 48 -18.60 10.34 -33.14
CA HIS A 48 -17.93 9.15 -33.68
C HIS A 48 -17.33 8.28 -32.57
N LEU A 49 -16.78 8.87 -31.51
CA LEU A 49 -16.24 8.13 -30.37
C LEU A 49 -17.33 7.30 -29.66
N GLU A 50 -18.50 7.91 -29.40
CA GLU A 50 -19.65 7.23 -28.79
C GLU A 50 -20.23 6.13 -29.70
N ASN A 51 -20.21 6.33 -31.01
CA ASN A 51 -20.69 5.34 -31.98
C ASN A 51 -19.74 4.13 -32.12
N THR A 52 -18.43 4.38 -32.10
CA THR A 52 -17.40 3.34 -32.30
C THR A 52 -17.16 2.49 -31.04
N SER A 53 -17.24 3.07 -29.83
CA SER A 53 -17.11 2.30 -28.60
C SER A 53 -17.84 2.89 -27.39
N ARG A 54 -18.74 2.09 -26.81
CA ARG A 54 -19.50 2.46 -25.61
C ARG A 54 -18.68 2.41 -24.32
N SER A 55 -17.68 1.53 -24.22
CA SER A 55 -16.85 1.38 -23.02
C SER A 55 -15.71 2.39 -23.00
N PHE A 56 -14.95 2.50 -24.10
CA PHE A 56 -13.83 3.44 -24.19
C PHE A 56 -14.29 4.89 -24.24
N SER A 57 -15.40 5.20 -24.93
CA SER A 57 -15.92 6.58 -24.96
C SER A 57 -16.18 7.13 -23.55
N MET A 58 -16.71 6.29 -22.64
CA MET A 58 -16.99 6.73 -21.28
C MET A 58 -15.73 7.10 -20.51
N VAL A 59 -14.72 6.23 -20.52
CA VAL A 59 -13.47 6.48 -19.77
C VAL A 59 -12.59 7.55 -20.41
N ILE A 60 -12.65 7.71 -21.74
CA ILE A 60 -11.94 8.80 -22.43
C ILE A 60 -12.54 10.15 -22.06
N GLN A 61 -13.87 10.25 -21.97
CA GLN A 61 -14.56 11.50 -21.67
C GLN A 61 -14.33 12.01 -20.23
N GLU A 62 -13.79 11.17 -19.34
CA GLU A 62 -13.45 11.52 -17.94
C GLU A 62 -11.97 11.84 -17.73
N LEU A 63 -11.15 11.77 -18.78
CA LEU A 63 -9.71 12.07 -18.72
C LEU A 63 -9.44 13.53 -18.38
N ASN A 64 -8.26 13.76 -17.79
CA ASN A 64 -7.68 15.08 -17.59
C ASN A 64 -7.82 15.95 -18.86
N PRO A 65 -8.25 17.23 -18.74
CA PRO A 65 -8.44 18.11 -19.90
C PRO A 65 -7.25 18.17 -20.86
N GLU A 66 -6.02 17.99 -20.36
CA GLU A 66 -4.80 17.94 -21.16
C GLU A 66 -4.76 16.73 -22.12
N LEU A 67 -5.35 15.61 -21.74
CA LEU A 67 -5.31 14.34 -22.50
C LEU A 67 -6.64 13.95 -23.15
N LEU A 68 -7.76 14.54 -22.72
CA LEU A 68 -9.09 14.23 -23.23
C LEU A 68 -9.17 14.22 -24.76
N VAL A 69 -8.76 15.32 -25.41
CA VAL A 69 -8.82 15.44 -26.87
C VAL A 69 -7.72 14.64 -27.57
N PRO A 70 -6.43 14.69 -27.16
CA PRO A 70 -5.38 13.88 -27.78
C PRO A 70 -5.69 12.38 -27.77
N VAL A 71 -6.18 11.83 -26.65
CA VAL A 71 -6.50 10.40 -26.53
C VAL A 71 -7.75 10.04 -27.34
N ALA A 72 -8.78 10.90 -27.37
CA ALA A 72 -9.96 10.69 -28.20
C ALA A 72 -9.60 10.63 -29.69
N LEU A 73 -8.76 11.56 -30.17
CA LEU A 73 -8.31 11.59 -31.55
C LEU A 73 -7.39 10.42 -31.87
N PHE A 74 -6.48 10.07 -30.95
CA PHE A 74 -5.64 8.88 -31.10
C PHE A 74 -6.49 7.62 -31.28
N TYR A 75 -7.53 7.45 -30.46
CA TYR A 75 -8.46 6.33 -30.59
C TYR A 75 -9.19 6.33 -31.94
N LEU A 76 -9.73 7.48 -32.38
CA LEU A 76 -10.47 7.58 -33.65
C LEU A 76 -9.58 7.33 -34.86
N ILE A 77 -8.36 7.84 -34.87
CA ILE A 77 -7.41 7.64 -35.96
C ILE A 77 -7.09 6.16 -36.12
N LEU A 78 -6.74 5.48 -35.02
CA LEU A 78 -6.43 4.05 -35.06
C LEU A 78 -7.68 3.20 -35.34
N ARG A 79 -8.86 3.60 -34.88
CA ARG A 79 -10.13 2.94 -35.23
C ARG A 79 -10.43 3.08 -36.72
N GLY A 80 -10.17 4.25 -37.33
CA GLY A 80 -10.33 4.43 -38.77
C GLY A 80 -9.42 3.51 -39.57
N LEU A 81 -8.16 3.39 -39.14
CA LEU A 81 -7.20 2.45 -39.71
C LEU A 81 -7.68 0.99 -39.59
N ASP A 82 -8.13 0.59 -38.40
CA ASP A 82 -8.71 -0.74 -38.10
C ASP A 82 -9.92 -1.04 -39.00
N THR A 83 -10.83 -0.07 -39.19
CA THR A 83 -12.00 -0.21 -40.09
C THR A 83 -11.60 -0.40 -41.56
N VAL A 84 -10.46 0.15 -42.03
CA VAL A 84 -9.96 -0.14 -43.38
C VAL A 84 -9.40 -1.56 -43.46
N GLU A 85 -8.76 -2.06 -42.41
CA GLU A 85 -8.20 -3.41 -42.35
C GLU A 85 -9.29 -4.49 -42.28
N ASP A 86 -10.25 -4.35 -41.35
CA ASP A 86 -11.33 -5.30 -41.10
C ASP A 86 -12.33 -5.43 -42.27
N ASP A 87 -12.47 -4.38 -43.09
CA ASP A 87 -13.45 -4.37 -44.17
C ASP A 87 -13.03 -5.27 -45.34
N MET A 88 -13.60 -6.47 -45.36
CA MET A 88 -13.32 -7.49 -46.38
C MET A 88 -13.88 -7.14 -47.78
N THR A 89 -14.62 -6.04 -47.93
CA THR A 89 -15.14 -5.59 -49.23
C THR A 89 -14.13 -4.76 -50.02
N ILE A 90 -13.08 -4.24 -49.36
CA ILE A 90 -12.02 -3.47 -50.00
C ILE A 90 -10.98 -4.43 -50.61
N PRO A 91 -10.74 -4.37 -51.94
CA PRO A 91 -9.70 -5.18 -52.58
C PRO A 91 -8.32 -4.91 -51.98
N LEU A 92 -7.47 -5.94 -51.88
CA LEU A 92 -6.14 -5.83 -51.28
C LEU A 92 -5.26 -4.77 -51.98
N ASP A 93 -5.34 -4.70 -53.31
CA ASP A 93 -4.61 -3.71 -54.13
C ASP A 93 -4.96 -2.25 -53.80
N ASP A 94 -6.19 -2.01 -53.30
CA ASP A 94 -6.65 -0.69 -52.86
C ASP A 94 -6.41 -0.48 -51.35
N LYS A 95 -6.50 -1.55 -50.56
CA LYS A 95 -6.37 -1.56 -49.09
C LYS A 95 -4.93 -1.30 -48.64
N GLU A 96 -3.96 -2.03 -49.18
CA GLU A 96 -2.56 -1.94 -48.74
C GLU A 96 -2.00 -0.51 -48.83
N PRO A 97 -2.15 0.22 -49.96
CA PRO A 97 -1.64 1.58 -50.06
C PRO A 97 -2.25 2.53 -49.02
N ILE A 98 -3.54 2.36 -48.70
CA ILE A 98 -4.21 3.17 -47.68
C ILE A 98 -3.64 2.86 -46.29
N LEU A 99 -3.49 1.58 -45.93
CA LEU A 99 -2.96 1.18 -44.63
C LEU A 99 -1.54 1.70 -44.40
N ARG A 100 -0.64 1.55 -45.38
CA ARG A 100 0.76 2.00 -45.25
C ARG A 100 0.89 3.53 -45.22
N ASP A 101 0.10 4.26 -46.01
CA ASP A 101 0.17 5.72 -46.09
C ASP A 101 -0.76 6.43 -45.09
N PHE A 102 -1.49 5.71 -44.22
CA PHE A 102 -2.53 6.29 -43.37
C PHE A 102 -2.01 7.43 -42.48
N HIS A 103 -0.76 7.29 -42.00
CA HIS A 103 -0.07 8.29 -41.19
C HIS A 103 0.21 9.62 -41.92
N ASN A 104 0.30 9.61 -43.26
CA ASN A 104 0.37 10.82 -44.08
C ASN A 104 -1.02 11.25 -44.56
N ILE A 105 -1.94 10.30 -44.77
CA ILE A 105 -3.33 10.58 -45.13
C ILE A 105 -4.01 11.45 -44.08
N MET A 106 -3.78 11.17 -42.78
CA MET A 106 -4.34 11.96 -41.69
C MET A 106 -3.78 13.40 -41.60
N GLU A 107 -2.81 13.77 -42.43
CA GLU A 107 -2.31 15.14 -42.59
C GLU A 107 -2.90 15.86 -43.81
N LYS A 108 -3.60 15.14 -44.71
CA LYS A 108 -4.21 15.70 -45.94
C LYS A 108 -5.55 16.35 -45.60
N ASP A 109 -5.63 17.67 -45.77
CA ASP A 109 -6.87 18.42 -45.49
C ASP A 109 -8.05 17.92 -46.33
N GLY A 110 -9.18 17.69 -45.67
CA GLY A 110 -10.43 17.30 -46.33
C GLY A 110 -10.49 15.84 -46.80
N TRP A 111 -9.55 14.99 -46.39
CA TRP A 111 -9.60 13.58 -46.75
C TRP A 111 -10.81 12.88 -46.09
N ASN A 112 -11.55 12.14 -46.90
CA ASN A 112 -12.64 11.25 -46.51
C ASN A 112 -12.56 9.96 -47.33
N PHE A 113 -13.20 8.91 -46.84
CA PHE A 113 -13.20 7.61 -47.51
C PHE A 113 -14.57 6.97 -47.47
N ASN A 114 -15.13 6.73 -48.67
CA ASN A 114 -16.46 6.16 -48.89
C ASN A 114 -16.38 4.78 -49.56
N GLY A 115 -15.18 4.21 -49.66
CA GLY A 115 -14.89 2.94 -50.35
C GLY A 115 -15.21 1.68 -49.54
N ASN A 116 -15.55 1.82 -48.26
CA ASN A 116 -15.97 0.71 -47.40
C ASN A 116 -17.26 0.03 -47.90
N GLY A 117 -17.59 -1.12 -47.30
CA GLY A 117 -18.89 -1.75 -47.42
C GLY A 117 -20.02 -0.85 -46.85
N PRO A 118 -21.25 -0.91 -47.41
CA PRO A 118 -22.38 -0.13 -46.90
C PRO A 118 -22.84 -0.58 -45.50
N ASP A 119 -22.57 -1.83 -45.15
CA ASP A 119 -22.92 -2.44 -43.87
C ASP A 119 -21.76 -2.43 -42.85
N GLU A 120 -20.62 -1.84 -43.22
CA GLU A 120 -19.46 -1.72 -42.33
C GLU A 120 -19.83 -0.86 -41.11
N LYS A 121 -19.60 -1.41 -39.91
CA LYS A 121 -20.17 -0.91 -38.66
C LYS A 121 -19.73 0.51 -38.35
N ASP A 122 -18.45 0.79 -38.59
CA ASP A 122 -17.80 2.06 -38.23
C ASP A 122 -17.57 2.96 -39.47
N ARG A 123 -18.20 2.65 -40.62
CA ARG A 123 -18.14 3.40 -41.88
C ARG A 123 -18.24 4.92 -41.71
N GLY A 124 -19.17 5.38 -40.87
CA GLY A 124 -19.43 6.80 -40.67
C GLY A 124 -18.20 7.60 -40.23
N LEU A 125 -17.27 6.97 -39.50
CA LEU A 125 -16.01 7.60 -39.11
C LEU A 125 -15.11 7.91 -40.31
N LEU A 126 -15.01 6.98 -41.28
CA LEU A 126 -14.16 7.16 -42.47
C LEU A 126 -14.78 8.14 -43.47
N VAL A 127 -16.10 8.17 -43.57
CA VAL A 127 -16.82 9.13 -44.43
C VAL A 127 -16.66 10.57 -43.93
N ASP A 128 -16.65 10.77 -42.61
CA ASP A 128 -16.49 12.08 -41.97
C ASP A 128 -15.08 12.30 -41.42
N PHE A 129 -14.06 11.60 -41.94
CA PHE A 129 -12.71 11.58 -41.33
C PHE A 129 -12.00 12.95 -41.37
N ASP A 130 -12.45 13.86 -42.24
CA ASP A 130 -11.95 15.23 -42.35
C ASP A 130 -12.13 16.02 -41.03
N VAL A 131 -13.15 15.70 -40.24
CA VAL A 131 -13.36 16.32 -38.92
C VAL A 131 -12.28 15.91 -37.92
N VAL A 132 -11.82 14.65 -37.99
CA VAL A 132 -10.75 14.12 -37.14
C VAL A 132 -9.42 14.77 -37.53
N ILE A 133 -9.14 14.91 -38.83
CA ILE A 133 -7.94 15.60 -39.34
C ILE A 133 -7.90 17.06 -38.87
N THR A 134 -9.04 17.74 -38.94
CA THR A 134 -9.18 19.15 -38.54
C THR A 134 -8.83 19.35 -37.06
N GLU A 135 -9.28 18.46 -36.17
CA GLU A 135 -8.96 18.54 -34.75
C GLU A 135 -7.55 18.04 -34.43
N TYR A 136 -7.07 17.00 -35.11
CA TYR A 136 -5.71 16.47 -34.98
C TYR A 136 -4.65 17.56 -35.16
N LYS A 137 -4.82 18.42 -36.18
CA LYS A 137 -3.90 19.53 -36.45
C LYS A 137 -3.84 20.60 -35.36
N LYS A 138 -4.83 20.65 -34.45
CA LYS A 138 -4.86 21.60 -33.32
C LYS A 138 -4.16 21.06 -32.07
N VAL A 139 -3.86 19.77 -32.03
CA VAL A 139 -3.19 19.12 -30.89
C VAL A 139 -1.72 19.58 -30.80
N LYS A 140 -1.09 19.50 -29.62
CA LYS A 140 0.33 19.84 -29.45
C LYS A 140 1.23 19.02 -30.41
N PRO A 141 2.28 19.62 -31.00
CA PRO A 141 3.16 18.93 -31.95
C PRO A 141 3.78 17.63 -31.42
N VAL A 142 4.09 17.57 -30.12
CA VAL A 142 4.65 16.37 -29.49
C VAL A 142 3.67 15.19 -29.52
N TYR A 143 2.38 15.43 -29.26
CA TYR A 143 1.35 14.40 -29.33
C TYR A 143 1.05 13.99 -30.77
N GLN A 144 1.05 14.96 -31.71
CA GLN A 144 0.94 14.66 -33.13
C GLN A 144 2.05 13.70 -33.58
N ALA A 145 3.30 13.95 -33.19
CA ALA A 145 4.43 13.09 -33.51
C ALA A 145 4.27 11.66 -32.96
N ILE A 146 3.76 11.52 -31.73
CA ILE A 146 3.49 10.20 -31.13
C ILE A 146 2.37 9.47 -31.90
N ILE A 147 1.23 10.15 -32.13
CA ILE A 147 0.10 9.58 -32.85
C ILE A 147 0.54 9.12 -34.25
N LYS A 148 1.29 9.96 -34.97
CA LYS A 148 1.81 9.64 -36.31
C LYS A 148 2.73 8.43 -36.32
N ASP A 149 3.68 8.38 -35.41
CA ASP A 149 4.62 7.27 -35.29
C ASP A 149 3.90 5.93 -35.02
N ILE A 150 2.89 5.93 -34.15
CA ILE A 150 2.11 4.72 -33.87
C ILE A 150 1.22 4.33 -35.06
N THR A 151 0.54 5.30 -35.69
CA THR A 151 -0.28 5.05 -36.88
C THR A 151 0.55 4.46 -38.02
N ASP A 152 1.78 4.94 -38.23
CA ASP A 152 2.69 4.41 -39.26
C ASP A 152 3.07 2.94 -38.98
N LYS A 153 3.49 2.65 -37.75
CA LYS A 153 3.86 1.29 -37.35
C LYS A 153 2.68 0.32 -37.42
N MET A 154 1.51 0.73 -36.92
CA MET A 154 0.29 -0.07 -36.94
C MET A 154 -0.19 -0.30 -38.38
N GLY A 155 -0.18 0.73 -39.22
CA GLY A 155 -0.59 0.64 -40.62
C GLY A 155 0.29 -0.29 -41.45
N ASN A 156 1.61 -0.23 -41.25
CA ASN A 156 2.53 -1.19 -41.88
C ASN A 156 2.32 -2.62 -41.39
N GLY A 157 2.16 -2.83 -40.08
CA GLY A 157 1.91 -4.15 -39.51
C GLY A 157 0.60 -4.77 -40.00
N MET A 158 -0.47 -3.98 -40.06
CA MET A 158 -1.77 -4.37 -40.60
C MET A 158 -1.69 -4.69 -42.10
N ALA A 159 -0.96 -3.90 -42.89
CA ALA A 159 -0.75 -4.16 -44.31
C ALA A 159 0.03 -5.47 -44.54
N ASP A 160 1.09 -5.71 -43.75
CA ASP A 160 1.87 -6.94 -43.80
C ASP A 160 1.01 -8.17 -43.46
N TYR A 161 0.10 -8.02 -42.50
CA TYR A 161 -0.85 -9.07 -42.11
C TYR A 161 -1.87 -9.36 -43.23
N ALA A 162 -2.49 -8.32 -43.81
CA ALA A 162 -3.46 -8.44 -44.90
C ALA A 162 -2.86 -9.11 -46.15
N ASN A 163 -1.58 -8.86 -46.42
CA ASN A 163 -0.84 -9.41 -47.56
C ASN A 163 -0.38 -10.86 -47.39
N ASN A 164 -0.44 -11.42 -46.18
CA ASN A 164 0.05 -12.77 -45.95
C ASN A 164 -0.93 -13.82 -46.50
N ALA A 165 -0.65 -14.28 -47.73
CA ALA A 165 -1.48 -15.25 -48.45
C ALA A 165 -1.68 -16.58 -47.70
N GLU A 166 -0.76 -16.97 -46.82
CA GLU A 166 -0.88 -18.18 -46.00
C GLU A 166 -1.78 -17.96 -44.78
N HIS A 167 -1.79 -16.74 -44.21
CA HIS A 167 -2.72 -16.31 -43.16
C HIS A 167 -4.17 -16.28 -43.66
N ASN A 168 -4.40 -15.78 -44.87
CA ASN A 168 -5.74 -15.75 -45.48
C ASN A 168 -6.30 -17.17 -45.75
N VAL A 169 -5.44 -18.21 -45.79
CA VAL A 169 -5.84 -19.60 -46.06
C VAL A 169 -5.92 -20.44 -44.77
N ASN A 170 -4.97 -20.28 -43.84
CA ASN A 170 -4.83 -21.13 -42.65
C ASN A 170 -4.97 -20.39 -41.30
N GLY A 171 -5.11 -19.05 -41.30
CA GLY A 171 -5.09 -18.23 -40.10
C GLY A 171 -3.69 -18.06 -39.51
N VAL A 172 -3.63 -17.62 -38.25
CA VAL A 172 -2.36 -17.46 -37.53
C VAL A 172 -1.68 -18.81 -37.32
N ASN A 173 -0.40 -18.93 -37.65
CA ASN A 173 0.32 -20.21 -37.60
C ASN A 173 0.93 -20.48 -36.23
N THR A 174 1.75 -19.55 -35.71
CA THR A 174 2.49 -19.73 -34.46
C THR A 174 2.02 -18.79 -33.36
N ILE A 175 2.36 -19.09 -32.10
CA ILE A 175 2.12 -18.18 -30.97
C ILE A 175 2.86 -16.85 -31.17
N LYS A 176 4.03 -16.86 -31.83
CA LYS A 176 4.77 -15.63 -32.14
C LYS A 176 4.05 -14.76 -33.15
N ASP A 177 3.45 -15.34 -34.18
CA ASP A 177 2.64 -14.60 -35.16
C ASP A 177 1.41 -13.99 -34.49
N TYR A 178 0.80 -14.73 -33.56
CA TYR A 178 -0.32 -14.26 -32.74
C TYR A 178 0.06 -13.07 -31.85
N GLU A 179 1.20 -13.16 -31.16
CA GLU A 179 1.75 -12.08 -30.33
C GLU A 179 2.16 -10.88 -31.17
N LEU A 180 2.70 -11.09 -32.38
CA LEU A 180 3.05 -10.02 -33.31
C LEU A 180 1.79 -9.29 -33.84
N TYR A 181 0.72 -10.02 -34.15
CA TYR A 181 -0.56 -9.41 -34.49
C TYR A 181 -1.11 -8.58 -33.31
N CYS A 182 -1.11 -9.15 -32.09
CA CYS A 182 -1.55 -8.42 -30.89
C CYS A 182 -0.67 -7.20 -30.59
N HIS A 183 0.63 -7.26 -30.88
CA HIS A 183 1.55 -6.13 -30.78
C HIS A 183 1.12 -4.99 -31.70
N TYR A 184 0.87 -5.27 -32.99
CA TYR A 184 0.47 -4.22 -33.93
C TYR A 184 -0.87 -3.59 -33.58
N VAL A 185 -1.87 -4.40 -33.18
CA VAL A 185 -3.23 -3.92 -32.96
C VAL A 185 -3.41 -3.24 -31.60
N ALA A 186 -2.71 -3.68 -30.55
CA ALA A 186 -2.92 -3.18 -29.19
C ALA A 186 -1.63 -2.87 -28.42
N GLY A 187 -0.53 -3.59 -28.66
CA GLY A 187 0.76 -3.32 -28.01
C GLY A 187 1.31 -1.92 -28.34
N LEU A 188 1.30 -1.55 -29.62
CA LEU A 188 1.66 -0.21 -30.10
C LEU A 188 0.73 0.88 -29.56
N VAL A 189 -0.55 0.57 -29.39
CA VAL A 189 -1.53 1.49 -28.78
C VAL A 189 -1.16 1.74 -27.32
N GLY A 190 -0.77 0.71 -26.60
CA GLY A 190 -0.21 0.80 -25.25
C GLY A 190 1.03 1.71 -25.18
N ASP A 191 1.98 1.55 -26.10
CA ASP A 191 3.17 2.43 -26.19
C ASP A 191 2.77 3.89 -26.45
N GLY A 192 1.91 4.13 -27.43
CA GLY A 192 1.41 5.46 -27.77
C GLY A 192 0.73 6.15 -26.59
N LEU A 193 -0.19 5.46 -25.91
CA LEU A 193 -0.85 5.96 -24.71
C LEU A 193 0.16 6.27 -23.60
N THR A 194 1.10 5.36 -23.35
CA THR A 194 2.15 5.55 -22.32
C THR A 194 2.97 6.81 -22.60
N ARG A 195 3.37 7.02 -23.86
CA ARG A 195 4.10 8.22 -24.28
C ARG A 195 3.27 9.48 -24.11
N LEU A 196 1.99 9.48 -24.49
CA LEU A 196 1.08 10.61 -24.24
C LEU A 196 0.96 10.92 -22.73
N PHE A 197 0.86 9.89 -21.88
CA PHE A 197 0.72 10.07 -20.43
C PHE A 197 2.00 10.59 -19.76
N VAL A 198 3.16 10.17 -20.25
CA VAL A 198 4.45 10.63 -19.71
C VAL A 198 4.76 12.05 -20.20
N GLU A 199 4.53 12.36 -21.46
CA GLU A 199 4.73 13.71 -22.02
C GLU A 199 3.80 14.75 -21.36
N SER A 200 2.58 14.35 -20.98
CA SER A 200 1.67 15.22 -20.22
C SER A 200 2.02 15.35 -18.73
N GLY A 201 3.01 14.60 -18.23
CA GLY A 201 3.41 14.59 -16.82
C GLY A 201 2.48 13.80 -15.89
N LEU A 202 1.48 13.10 -16.43
CA LEU A 202 0.42 12.40 -15.69
C LEU A 202 0.77 10.93 -15.37
N ALA A 203 1.88 10.42 -15.91
CA ALA A 203 2.45 9.11 -15.58
C ALA A 203 3.93 9.20 -15.21
N ASN A 204 4.46 8.13 -14.61
CA ASN A 204 5.88 8.05 -14.25
C ASN A 204 6.77 7.86 -15.50
N PRO A 205 7.77 8.73 -15.76
CA PRO A 205 8.70 8.55 -16.89
C PRO A 205 9.45 7.22 -16.90
N ALA A 206 9.56 6.53 -15.76
CA ALA A 206 10.14 5.19 -15.67
C ALA A 206 9.37 4.13 -16.50
N LEU A 207 8.10 4.37 -16.85
CA LEU A 207 7.33 3.47 -17.71
C LEU A 207 7.93 3.39 -19.12
N LEU A 208 8.50 4.49 -19.65
CA LEU A 208 9.19 4.49 -20.94
C LEU A 208 10.48 3.64 -20.93
N GLN A 209 11.06 3.40 -19.74
CA GLN A 209 12.22 2.52 -19.58
C GLN A 209 11.82 1.03 -19.54
N ARG A 210 10.52 0.73 -19.54
CA ARG A 210 9.96 -0.63 -19.43
C ARG A 210 8.83 -0.86 -20.45
N PRO A 211 9.12 -0.79 -21.76
CA PRO A 211 8.10 -0.88 -22.81
C PRO A 211 7.35 -2.22 -22.84
N HIS A 212 7.92 -3.29 -22.27
CA HIS A 212 7.21 -4.57 -22.12
C HIS A 212 5.94 -4.48 -21.25
N LEU A 213 5.88 -3.53 -20.31
CA LEU A 213 4.70 -3.37 -19.46
C LEU A 213 3.52 -2.79 -20.23
N SER A 214 3.76 -1.76 -21.05
CA SER A 214 2.75 -1.19 -21.94
C SER A 214 2.34 -2.16 -23.04
N GLU A 215 3.29 -2.96 -23.54
CA GLU A 215 3.04 -4.07 -24.45
C GLU A 215 2.07 -5.09 -23.82
N SER A 216 2.34 -5.54 -22.59
CA SER A 216 1.49 -6.49 -21.87
C SER A 216 0.09 -5.95 -21.58
N MET A 217 -0.04 -4.65 -21.27
CA MET A 217 -1.36 -4.00 -21.16
C MET A 217 -2.18 -4.12 -22.44
N GLY A 218 -1.55 -3.97 -23.61
CA GLY A 218 -2.20 -4.13 -24.92
C GLY A 218 -2.51 -5.59 -25.24
N GLN A 219 -1.53 -6.47 -25.08
CA GLN A 219 -1.65 -7.91 -25.33
C GLN A 219 -2.78 -8.52 -24.49
N PHE A 220 -2.86 -8.20 -23.19
CA PHE A 220 -3.89 -8.76 -22.31
C PHE A 220 -5.32 -8.43 -22.78
N LEU A 221 -5.56 -7.19 -23.21
CA LEU A 221 -6.87 -6.77 -23.72
C LEU A 221 -7.20 -7.46 -25.04
N GLN A 222 -6.27 -7.45 -25.99
CA GLN A 222 -6.52 -7.97 -27.33
C GLN A 222 -6.68 -9.49 -27.32
N LYS A 223 -5.84 -10.21 -26.58
CA LYS A 223 -5.95 -11.66 -26.41
C LYS A 223 -7.29 -12.02 -25.79
N THR A 224 -7.74 -11.29 -24.77
CA THR A 224 -9.03 -11.51 -24.12
C THR A 224 -10.21 -11.30 -25.09
N ASN A 225 -10.16 -10.28 -25.95
CA ASN A 225 -11.18 -10.05 -26.97
C ASN A 225 -11.23 -11.19 -28.00
N ILE A 226 -10.07 -11.60 -28.53
CA ILE A 226 -9.97 -12.71 -29.52
C ILE A 226 -10.51 -14.03 -28.95
N ILE A 227 -10.30 -14.30 -27.66
CA ILE A 227 -10.84 -15.51 -27.03
C ILE A 227 -12.36 -15.44 -26.91
N ARG A 228 -12.89 -14.28 -26.52
CA ARG A 228 -14.33 -14.05 -26.34
C ARG A 228 -15.09 -14.12 -27.67
N ASP A 229 -14.50 -13.57 -28.73
CA ASP A 229 -15.16 -13.34 -30.00
C ASP A 229 -14.99 -14.48 -31.02
N ILE A 230 -14.36 -15.61 -30.62
CA ILE A 230 -14.09 -16.78 -31.50
C ILE A 230 -15.26 -17.21 -32.38
N ARG A 231 -16.50 -17.17 -31.89
CA ARG A 231 -17.68 -17.52 -32.70
C ARG A 231 -17.93 -16.54 -33.83
N GLU A 232 -17.89 -15.24 -33.50
CA GLU A 232 -18.11 -14.15 -34.45
C GLU A 232 -16.99 -14.14 -35.49
N ASP A 233 -15.74 -14.29 -35.05
CA ASP A 233 -14.59 -14.40 -35.94
C ASP A 233 -14.73 -15.58 -36.90
N PHE A 234 -15.18 -16.74 -36.43
CA PHE A 234 -15.41 -17.89 -37.29
C PHE A 234 -16.52 -17.66 -38.33
N ASP A 235 -17.63 -17.02 -37.93
CA ASP A 235 -18.74 -16.68 -38.83
C ASP A 235 -18.32 -15.69 -39.92
N ASP A 236 -17.44 -14.75 -39.56
CA ASP A 236 -16.84 -13.76 -40.47
C ASP A 236 -15.61 -14.31 -41.22
N LYS A 237 -15.31 -15.60 -41.06
CA LYS A 237 -14.18 -16.33 -41.69
C LYS A 237 -12.79 -15.81 -41.32
N ARG A 238 -12.68 -15.16 -40.16
CA ARG A 238 -11.42 -14.74 -39.53
C ARG A 238 -10.91 -15.84 -38.60
N ARG A 239 -9.58 -16.03 -38.54
CA ARG A 239 -8.95 -17.11 -37.77
C ARG A 239 -7.71 -16.61 -37.03
N PHE A 240 -7.93 -16.09 -35.82
CA PHE A 240 -6.86 -15.53 -34.98
C PHE A 240 -6.22 -16.53 -34.01
N TRP A 241 -6.90 -17.65 -33.70
CA TRP A 241 -6.34 -18.65 -32.81
C TRP A 241 -5.21 -19.41 -33.53
N PRO A 242 -4.00 -19.46 -32.96
CA PRO A 242 -2.84 -19.99 -33.66
C PRO A 242 -2.94 -21.50 -33.88
N LYS A 243 -2.55 -21.96 -35.07
CA LYS A 243 -2.47 -23.39 -35.43
C LYS A 243 -1.63 -24.19 -34.46
N GLU A 244 -0.54 -23.62 -33.98
CA GLU A 244 0.30 -24.21 -32.94
C GLU A 244 -0.49 -24.60 -31.68
N ILE A 245 -1.57 -23.89 -31.33
CA ILE A 245 -2.43 -24.23 -30.19
C ILE A 245 -3.54 -25.19 -30.63
N TRP A 246 -4.41 -24.80 -31.57
CA TRP A 246 -5.62 -25.58 -31.84
C TRP A 246 -5.35 -26.94 -32.46
N SER A 247 -4.26 -27.11 -33.22
CA SER A 247 -3.93 -28.39 -33.87
C SER A 247 -3.47 -29.48 -32.88
N LYS A 248 -3.18 -29.11 -31.62
CA LYS A 248 -2.95 -30.07 -30.53
C LYS A 248 -4.24 -30.75 -30.09
N HIS A 249 -5.40 -30.11 -30.34
CA HIS A 249 -6.70 -30.52 -29.80
C HIS A 249 -7.64 -31.07 -30.90
N VAL A 250 -7.56 -30.54 -32.12
CA VAL A 250 -8.41 -30.96 -33.26
C VAL A 250 -7.63 -31.02 -34.58
N GLU A 251 -8.07 -31.85 -35.53
CA GLU A 251 -7.42 -31.95 -36.85
C GLU A 251 -7.69 -30.74 -37.75
N LYS A 252 -8.90 -30.18 -37.69
CA LYS A 252 -9.32 -28.99 -38.46
C LYS A 252 -9.88 -27.93 -37.52
N PHE A 253 -9.69 -26.66 -37.85
CA PHE A 253 -10.18 -25.56 -37.01
C PHE A 253 -11.70 -25.58 -36.81
N GLU A 254 -12.45 -25.94 -37.86
CA GLU A 254 -13.92 -26.05 -37.83
C GLU A 254 -14.42 -27.10 -36.82
N ASP A 255 -13.57 -28.06 -36.47
CA ASP A 255 -13.91 -29.13 -35.55
C ASP A 255 -14.08 -28.61 -34.11
N LEU A 256 -13.52 -27.45 -33.75
CA LEU A 256 -13.75 -26.79 -32.45
C LEU A 256 -15.22 -26.45 -32.19
N PHE A 257 -16.01 -26.26 -33.25
CA PHE A 257 -17.41 -25.83 -33.17
C PHE A 257 -18.40 -27.01 -33.21
N LYS A 258 -17.90 -28.24 -33.34
CA LYS A 258 -18.72 -29.45 -33.39
C LYS A 258 -19.05 -29.96 -31.99
N PRO A 259 -20.31 -30.31 -31.68
CA PRO A 259 -20.70 -30.80 -30.37
C PRO A 259 -19.90 -32.02 -29.88
N GLU A 260 -19.50 -32.91 -30.80
CA GLU A 260 -18.70 -34.10 -30.50
C GLU A 260 -17.28 -33.79 -29.99
N ASN A 261 -16.74 -32.60 -30.28
CA ASN A 261 -15.38 -32.18 -29.90
C ASN A 261 -15.36 -31.17 -28.75
N GLN A 262 -16.49 -30.98 -28.04
CA GLN A 262 -16.62 -29.95 -27.01
C GLN A 262 -15.50 -29.99 -25.95
N THR A 263 -15.10 -31.18 -25.50
CA THR A 263 -14.02 -31.33 -24.52
C THR A 263 -12.67 -30.87 -25.07
N ALA A 264 -12.35 -31.21 -26.32
CA ALA A 264 -11.13 -30.77 -26.98
C ALA A 264 -11.15 -29.25 -27.22
N ALA A 265 -12.30 -28.70 -27.59
CA ALA A 265 -12.48 -27.26 -27.77
C ALA A 265 -12.27 -26.48 -26.46
N LEU A 266 -12.78 -27.00 -25.33
CA LEU A 266 -12.57 -26.41 -24.01
C LEU A 266 -11.09 -26.48 -23.57
N ALA A 267 -10.38 -27.57 -23.86
CA ALA A 267 -8.95 -27.68 -23.59
C ALA A 267 -8.14 -26.66 -24.43
N CYS A 268 -8.50 -26.49 -25.71
CA CYS A 268 -7.91 -25.47 -26.58
C CYS A 268 -8.16 -24.05 -26.05
N SER A 269 -9.40 -23.74 -25.64
CA SER A 269 -9.75 -22.45 -25.04
C SER A 269 -8.94 -22.17 -23.77
N SER A 270 -8.71 -23.20 -22.96
CA SER A 270 -7.94 -23.08 -21.71
C SER A 270 -6.47 -22.74 -21.96
N GLU A 271 -5.87 -23.30 -23.02
CA GLU A 271 -4.52 -22.91 -23.46
C GLU A 271 -4.46 -21.45 -23.96
N MET A 272 -5.51 -20.98 -24.64
CA MET A 272 -5.63 -19.57 -25.03
C MET A 272 -5.78 -18.64 -23.81
N VAL A 273 -6.62 -19.01 -22.84
CA VAL A 273 -6.79 -18.25 -21.59
C VAL A 273 -5.47 -18.19 -20.81
N LEU A 274 -4.73 -19.29 -20.73
CA LEU A 274 -3.40 -19.33 -20.11
C LEU A 274 -2.43 -18.35 -20.80
N ASN A 275 -2.45 -18.28 -22.14
CA ASN A 275 -1.61 -17.35 -22.88
C ASN A 275 -1.91 -15.88 -22.55
N SER A 276 -3.19 -15.54 -22.32
CA SER A 276 -3.59 -14.20 -21.87
C SER A 276 -3.22 -13.95 -20.39
N LEU A 277 -3.51 -14.88 -19.48
CA LEU A 277 -3.27 -14.73 -18.03
C LEU A 277 -1.82 -14.41 -17.67
N ARG A 278 -0.85 -14.83 -18.50
CA ARG A 278 0.58 -14.55 -18.30
C ARG A 278 0.96 -13.07 -18.34
N HIS A 279 0.07 -12.17 -18.78
CA HIS A 279 0.30 -10.73 -18.79
C HIS A 279 -0.29 -10.00 -17.58
N ALA A 280 -1.13 -10.67 -16.77
CA ALA A 280 -1.97 -10.01 -15.76
C ALA A 280 -1.18 -9.34 -14.61
N ASP A 281 -0.06 -9.94 -14.19
CA ASP A 281 0.83 -9.37 -13.16
C ASP A 281 1.58 -8.14 -13.69
N GLU A 282 2.06 -8.17 -14.92
CA GLU A 282 2.68 -7.02 -15.58
C GLU A 282 1.67 -5.86 -15.77
N CYS A 283 0.40 -6.16 -16.06
CA CYS A 283 -0.66 -5.16 -16.09
C CYS A 283 -0.84 -4.47 -14.72
N LEU A 284 -0.89 -5.24 -13.64
CA LEU A 284 -0.99 -4.68 -12.29
C LEU A 284 0.26 -3.85 -11.92
N PHE A 285 1.46 -4.27 -12.36
CA PHE A 285 2.68 -3.48 -12.18
C PHE A 285 2.63 -2.15 -12.94
N TYR A 286 2.14 -2.15 -14.19
CA TYR A 286 1.99 -0.95 -14.99
C TYR A 286 1.06 0.07 -14.31
N LEU A 287 -0.09 -0.39 -13.77
CA LEU A 287 -1.05 0.47 -13.08
C LEU A 287 -0.45 1.19 -11.85
N ALA A 288 0.55 0.59 -11.19
CA ALA A 288 1.28 1.24 -10.09
C ALA A 288 2.14 2.43 -10.53
N GLY A 289 2.42 2.57 -11.82
CA GLY A 289 3.21 3.67 -12.40
C GLY A 289 2.38 4.89 -12.84
N ILE A 290 1.06 4.84 -12.74
CA ILE A 290 0.15 5.93 -13.11
C ILE A 290 -0.06 6.86 -11.92
N LYS A 291 0.05 8.18 -12.13
CA LYS A 291 -0.03 9.19 -11.06
C LYS A 291 -1.40 9.86 -10.98
N ASP A 292 -1.96 10.21 -12.13
CA ASP A 292 -3.25 10.91 -12.24
C ASP A 292 -4.42 9.93 -12.14
N GLN A 293 -5.43 10.28 -11.34
CA GLN A 293 -6.58 9.40 -11.07
C GLN A 293 -7.42 9.14 -12.32
N SER A 294 -7.58 10.11 -13.22
CA SER A 294 -8.36 9.92 -14.45
C SER A 294 -7.65 8.97 -15.43
N VAL A 295 -6.32 9.09 -15.54
CA VAL A 295 -5.48 8.18 -16.34
C VAL A 295 -5.44 6.78 -15.71
N PHE A 296 -5.43 6.69 -14.37
CA PHE A 296 -5.53 5.43 -13.65
C PHE A 296 -6.87 4.75 -13.95
N ASN A 297 -7.99 5.47 -13.84
CA ASN A 297 -9.32 4.94 -14.15
C ASN A 297 -9.42 4.45 -15.60
N PHE A 298 -8.92 5.27 -16.55
CA PHE A 298 -8.88 4.95 -17.97
C PHE A 298 -8.12 3.64 -18.26
N THR A 299 -7.01 3.41 -17.56
CA THR A 299 -6.19 2.20 -17.75
C THR A 299 -6.67 1.01 -16.92
N ALA A 300 -7.20 1.21 -15.71
CA ALA A 300 -7.59 0.14 -14.79
C ALA A 300 -8.92 -0.53 -15.18
N ILE A 301 -9.92 0.25 -15.61
CA ILE A 301 -11.26 -0.26 -15.93
C ILE A 301 -11.21 -1.35 -17.03
N PRO A 302 -10.55 -1.13 -18.20
CA PRO A 302 -10.46 -2.16 -19.23
C PRO A 302 -9.78 -3.45 -18.73
N GLN A 303 -8.75 -3.32 -17.91
CA GLN A 303 -7.97 -4.46 -17.40
C GLN A 303 -8.80 -5.29 -16.40
N ALA A 304 -9.56 -4.63 -15.52
CA ALA A 304 -10.52 -5.28 -14.62
C ALA A 304 -11.65 -6.00 -15.38
N MET A 305 -12.14 -5.39 -16.47
CA MET A 305 -13.12 -6.04 -17.35
C MET A 305 -12.52 -7.24 -18.11
N ALA A 306 -11.24 -7.16 -18.48
CA ALA A 306 -10.56 -8.25 -19.18
C ALA A 306 -10.38 -9.49 -18.29
N ILE A 307 -9.89 -9.35 -17.05
CA ILE A 307 -9.78 -10.51 -16.14
C ILE A 307 -11.16 -11.13 -15.83
N ALA A 308 -12.21 -10.31 -15.71
CA ALA A 308 -13.58 -10.80 -15.56
C ALA A 308 -14.10 -11.52 -16.81
N THR A 309 -13.70 -11.06 -18.00
CA THR A 309 -14.05 -11.71 -19.27
C THR A 309 -13.30 -13.04 -19.42
N LEU A 310 -12.03 -13.11 -19.04
CA LEU A 310 -11.26 -14.37 -19.02
C LEU A 310 -11.93 -15.41 -18.11
N GLU A 311 -12.41 -15.00 -16.94
CA GLU A 311 -13.18 -15.89 -16.07
C GLU A 311 -14.48 -16.38 -16.72
N LEU A 312 -15.18 -15.50 -17.45
CA LEU A 312 -16.43 -15.84 -18.12
C LEU A 312 -16.24 -16.84 -19.27
N VAL A 313 -15.16 -16.72 -20.05
CA VAL A 313 -14.84 -17.60 -21.19
C VAL A 313 -14.15 -18.90 -20.77
N PHE A 314 -13.45 -18.90 -19.62
CA PHE A 314 -12.74 -20.08 -19.13
C PHE A 314 -13.68 -21.23 -18.80
N GLN A 315 -13.40 -22.40 -19.38
CA GLN A 315 -14.20 -23.62 -19.25
C GLN A 315 -15.70 -23.43 -19.57
N ASN A 316 -16.02 -22.52 -20.50
CA ASN A 316 -17.40 -22.21 -20.87
C ASN A 316 -17.70 -22.57 -22.34
N PRO A 317 -18.48 -23.65 -22.61
CA PRO A 317 -18.72 -24.12 -23.98
C PRO A 317 -19.55 -23.12 -24.81
N LYS A 318 -20.23 -22.16 -24.17
CA LYS A 318 -21.06 -21.17 -24.88
C LYS A 318 -20.25 -20.30 -25.84
N ILE A 319 -18.94 -20.11 -25.62
CA ILE A 319 -18.08 -19.29 -26.49
C ILE A 319 -18.03 -19.81 -27.93
N PHE A 320 -18.23 -21.11 -28.16
CA PHE A 320 -18.24 -21.72 -29.48
C PHE A 320 -19.60 -21.64 -30.18
N HIS A 321 -20.64 -21.19 -29.46
CA HIS A 321 -22.01 -21.14 -29.97
C HIS A 321 -22.53 -19.71 -30.11
N GLN A 322 -22.03 -18.78 -29.31
CA GLN A 322 -22.45 -17.38 -29.32
C GLN A 322 -21.37 -16.48 -28.70
N ASN A 323 -21.38 -15.19 -29.06
CA ASN A 323 -20.59 -14.19 -28.35
C ASN A 323 -21.16 -14.00 -26.93
N ILE A 324 -20.31 -14.14 -25.91
CA ILE A 324 -20.67 -13.95 -24.51
C ILE A 324 -20.02 -12.70 -23.94
N LYS A 325 -20.77 -11.91 -23.16
CA LYS A 325 -20.29 -10.67 -22.55
C LYS A 325 -20.66 -10.64 -21.08
N ILE A 326 -19.81 -10.02 -20.26
CA ILE A 326 -20.17 -9.71 -18.87
C ILE A 326 -21.44 -8.87 -18.85
N THR A 327 -22.27 -9.05 -17.83
CA THR A 327 -23.54 -8.34 -17.76
C THR A 327 -23.30 -6.85 -17.54
N LYS A 328 -24.27 -6.02 -17.92
CA LYS A 328 -24.16 -4.56 -17.72
C LYS A 328 -24.03 -4.19 -16.24
N GLY A 329 -24.66 -4.95 -15.34
CA GLY A 329 -24.53 -4.75 -13.90
C GLY A 329 -23.12 -5.04 -13.39
N ASP A 330 -22.56 -6.19 -13.78
CA ASP A 330 -21.20 -6.57 -13.40
C ASP A 330 -20.16 -5.58 -13.97
N ALA A 331 -20.38 -5.09 -15.19
CA ALA A 331 -19.55 -4.05 -15.78
C ALA A 331 -19.58 -2.75 -14.95
N CYS A 332 -20.76 -2.28 -14.51
CA CYS A 332 -20.86 -1.09 -13.65
C CYS A 332 -20.19 -1.31 -12.29
N GLU A 333 -20.32 -2.50 -11.71
CA GLU A 333 -19.67 -2.85 -10.45
C GLU A 333 -18.13 -2.83 -10.59
N LEU A 334 -17.59 -3.45 -11.63
CA LEU A 334 -16.16 -3.44 -11.94
C LEU A 334 -15.64 -2.01 -12.14
N MET A 335 -16.43 -1.17 -12.81
CA MET A 335 -16.08 0.24 -12.98
C MET A 335 -16.01 0.97 -11.64
N ILE A 336 -17.02 0.82 -10.76
CA ILE A 336 -17.01 1.42 -9.41
C ILE A 336 -15.80 0.95 -8.58
N GLN A 337 -15.44 -0.33 -8.68
CA GLN A 337 -14.30 -0.89 -7.96
C GLN A 337 -12.97 -0.38 -8.53
N SER A 338 -12.89 -0.21 -9.85
CA SER A 338 -11.66 0.17 -10.54
C SER A 338 -11.35 1.66 -10.50
N THR A 339 -12.29 2.52 -10.09
CA THR A 339 -12.06 3.96 -9.95
C THR A 339 -11.50 4.39 -8.59
N GLN A 340 -11.37 3.47 -7.63
CA GLN A 340 -11.00 3.81 -6.25
C GLN A 340 -9.49 3.92 -6.05
N ASN A 341 -8.77 2.80 -6.18
CA ASN A 341 -7.30 2.73 -6.05
C ASN A 341 -6.79 1.35 -6.49
N LEU A 342 -5.46 1.22 -6.62
CA LEU A 342 -4.79 -0.01 -7.04
C LEU A 342 -5.09 -1.21 -6.14
N ARG A 343 -5.27 -1.03 -4.82
CA ARG A 343 -5.55 -2.14 -3.90
C ARG A 343 -6.89 -2.80 -4.21
N ILE A 344 -7.92 -2.00 -4.53
CA ILE A 344 -9.23 -2.53 -4.91
C ILE A 344 -9.14 -3.24 -6.26
N VAL A 345 -8.42 -2.68 -7.25
CA VAL A 345 -8.18 -3.36 -8.55
C VAL A 345 -7.44 -4.68 -8.37
N CYS A 346 -6.42 -4.74 -7.52
CA CYS A 346 -5.76 -6.00 -7.15
C CYS A 346 -6.76 -6.97 -6.49
N GLY A 347 -7.68 -6.48 -5.66
CA GLY A 347 -8.79 -7.28 -5.11
C GLY A 347 -9.72 -7.86 -6.18
N VAL A 348 -10.01 -7.11 -7.24
CA VAL A 348 -10.76 -7.59 -8.42
C VAL A 348 -9.99 -8.71 -9.12
N PHE A 349 -8.71 -8.47 -9.45
CA PHE A 349 -7.86 -9.49 -10.08
C PHE A 349 -7.78 -10.77 -9.23
N LYS A 350 -7.58 -10.64 -7.91
CA LYS A 350 -7.59 -11.76 -6.97
C LYS A 350 -8.92 -12.52 -7.00
N THR A 351 -10.05 -11.81 -6.99
CA THR A 351 -11.39 -12.41 -7.03
C THR A 351 -11.62 -13.24 -8.29
N TYR A 352 -11.30 -12.70 -9.46
CA TYR A 352 -11.53 -13.40 -10.72
C TYR A 352 -10.49 -14.50 -10.98
N THR A 353 -9.25 -14.30 -10.53
CA THR A 353 -8.21 -15.35 -10.54
C THR A 353 -8.63 -16.56 -9.71
N ARG A 354 -9.22 -16.34 -8.52
CA ARG A 354 -9.77 -17.43 -7.68
C ARG A 354 -10.96 -18.12 -8.32
N LYS A 355 -11.83 -17.38 -9.02
CA LYS A 355 -12.95 -17.97 -9.78
C LYS A 355 -12.45 -18.84 -10.93
N ILE A 356 -11.41 -18.40 -11.65
CA ILE A 356 -10.73 -19.20 -12.68
C ILE A 356 -10.13 -20.46 -12.05
N ALA A 357 -9.35 -20.32 -10.97
CA ALA A 357 -8.77 -21.45 -10.26
C ALA A 357 -9.83 -22.45 -9.78
N LYS A 358 -11.00 -21.98 -9.31
CA LYS A 358 -12.13 -22.84 -8.91
C LYS A 358 -12.79 -23.58 -10.08
N LYS A 359 -12.79 -22.99 -11.28
CA LYS A 359 -13.28 -23.65 -12.51
C LYS A 359 -12.23 -24.59 -13.11
N ASN A 360 -10.97 -24.47 -12.70
CA ASN A 360 -9.87 -25.25 -13.24
C ASN A 360 -10.02 -26.71 -12.79
N SER A 361 -10.12 -27.62 -13.74
CA SER A 361 -10.35 -29.04 -13.47
C SER A 361 -9.06 -29.84 -13.67
N PRO A 362 -8.73 -30.82 -12.81
CA PRO A 362 -7.60 -31.73 -13.04
C PRO A 362 -7.67 -32.51 -14.37
N THR A 363 -8.85 -32.55 -15.02
CA THR A 363 -9.03 -33.15 -16.36
C THR A 363 -8.59 -32.24 -17.51
N ASP A 364 -8.33 -30.96 -17.25
CA ASP A 364 -7.80 -30.02 -18.23
C ASP A 364 -6.29 -30.27 -18.43
N PRO A 365 -5.81 -30.50 -19.66
CA PRO A 365 -4.38 -30.64 -19.94
C PRO A 365 -3.52 -29.47 -19.44
N ASN A 366 -4.10 -28.27 -19.31
CA ASN A 366 -3.43 -27.06 -18.87
C ASN A 366 -3.56 -26.78 -17.36
N PHE A 367 -4.15 -27.71 -16.60
CA PHE A 367 -4.48 -27.53 -15.18
C PHE A 367 -3.33 -26.96 -14.35
N LEU A 368 -2.13 -27.55 -14.44
CA LEU A 368 -0.97 -27.14 -13.65
C LEU A 368 -0.49 -25.73 -14.02
N GLU A 369 -0.37 -25.45 -15.32
CA GLU A 369 0.11 -24.15 -15.81
C GLU A 369 -0.86 -23.01 -15.48
N ILE A 370 -2.17 -23.26 -15.57
CA ILE A 370 -3.21 -22.29 -15.17
C ILE A 370 -3.13 -22.04 -13.67
N SER A 371 -3.01 -23.08 -12.85
CA SER A 371 -2.83 -22.94 -11.40
C SER A 371 -1.57 -22.14 -11.04
N ILE A 372 -0.46 -22.34 -11.77
CA ILE A 372 0.77 -21.56 -11.60
C ILE A 372 0.54 -20.10 -12.00
N ALA A 373 -0.11 -19.82 -13.14
CA ALA A 373 -0.40 -18.46 -13.58
C ALA A 373 -1.29 -17.72 -12.56
N CYS A 374 -2.35 -18.37 -12.07
CA CYS A 374 -3.20 -17.83 -11.01
C CYS A 374 -2.41 -17.58 -9.71
N GLY A 375 -1.57 -18.53 -9.30
CA GLY A 375 -0.72 -18.40 -8.12
C GLY A 375 0.29 -17.25 -8.24
N LYS A 376 0.90 -17.03 -9.41
CA LYS A 376 1.80 -15.90 -9.67
C LYS A 376 1.10 -14.55 -9.53
N ILE A 377 -0.11 -14.42 -10.06
CA ILE A 377 -0.91 -13.20 -9.94
C ILE A 377 -1.22 -12.93 -8.46
N GLU A 378 -1.65 -13.93 -7.70
CA GLU A 378 -1.89 -13.78 -6.26
C GLU A 378 -0.61 -13.44 -5.50
N GLN A 379 0.50 -14.14 -5.76
CA GLN A 379 1.80 -13.86 -5.14
C GLN A 379 2.28 -12.44 -5.43
N PHE A 380 2.11 -11.97 -6.66
CA PHE A 380 2.42 -10.61 -7.05
C PHE A 380 1.56 -9.60 -6.27
N ILE A 381 0.25 -9.85 -6.16
CA ILE A 381 -0.66 -9.01 -5.37
C ILE A 381 -0.25 -8.98 -3.88
N GLU A 382 0.08 -10.13 -3.29
CA GLU A 382 0.56 -10.23 -1.91
C GLU A 382 1.92 -9.52 -1.71
N SER A 383 2.78 -9.49 -2.73
CA SER A 383 4.05 -8.76 -2.67
C SER A 383 3.89 -7.24 -2.67
N ILE A 384 2.81 -6.72 -3.28
CA ILE A 384 2.48 -5.29 -3.31
C ILE A 384 1.61 -4.90 -2.11
N PHE A 385 0.66 -5.74 -1.74
CA PHE A 385 -0.27 -5.55 -0.63
C PHE A 385 -0.32 -6.81 0.23
N PRO A 386 0.63 -6.99 1.16
CA PRO A 386 0.66 -8.15 2.05
C PRO A 386 -0.66 -8.25 2.81
N SER A 387 -1.38 -9.36 2.64
CA SER A 387 -2.61 -9.60 3.38
C SER A 387 -2.27 -9.85 4.85
N GLN A 388 -2.76 -8.98 5.72
CA GLN A 388 -2.83 -9.26 7.15
C GLN A 388 -4.04 -10.16 7.43
N ASP A 389 -4.04 -11.38 6.88
CA ASP A 389 -5.05 -12.40 7.16
C ASP A 389 -4.43 -13.81 7.19
N PRO A 390 -4.13 -14.36 8.38
CA PRO A 390 -3.56 -15.70 8.55
C PRO A 390 -4.43 -16.83 7.96
N LYS A 391 -5.73 -16.61 7.72
CA LYS A 391 -6.63 -17.67 7.21
C LYS A 391 -6.52 -17.87 5.70
N ALA A 392 -6.16 -16.84 4.94
CA ALA A 392 -6.08 -16.94 3.48
C ALA A 392 -4.87 -17.77 3.01
N ALA A 393 -3.78 -17.79 3.78
CA ALA A 393 -2.59 -18.58 3.51
C ALA A 393 -2.78 -20.08 3.80
N ALA A 394 -3.62 -20.43 4.78
CA ALA A 394 -3.92 -21.83 5.13
C ALA A 394 -4.92 -22.51 4.16
N LEU A 395 -5.82 -21.73 3.55
CA LEU A 395 -6.87 -22.23 2.66
C LEU A 395 -6.39 -22.49 1.21
N ALA A 396 -5.20 -22.01 0.84
CA ALA A 396 -4.63 -22.24 -0.50
C ALA A 396 -3.91 -23.60 -0.64
N ALA A 397 -3.93 -24.45 0.40
CA ALA A 397 -3.13 -25.68 0.47
C ALA A 397 -3.93 -27.00 0.41
N THR A 398 -5.26 -27.01 0.22
CA THR A 398 -6.02 -28.27 0.17
C THR A 398 -7.23 -28.19 -0.76
N ASP A 399 -7.24 -29.05 -1.78
CA ASP A 399 -8.35 -29.27 -2.74
C ASP A 399 -9.10 -30.60 -2.38
N PRO A 400 -10.21 -30.99 -3.04
CA PRO A 400 -11.58 -30.66 -2.65
C PRO A 400 -12.47 -31.91 -2.47
N THR A 401 -13.43 -31.89 -1.53
CA THR A 401 -14.59 -32.80 -1.61
C THR A 401 -15.80 -32.28 -0.83
N ALA A 402 -16.98 -32.54 -1.42
CA ALA A 402 -18.34 -32.48 -0.87
C ALA A 402 -19.16 -31.20 -1.14
N GLU A 403 -19.83 -31.32 -2.28
CA GLU A 403 -20.99 -30.61 -2.83
C GLU A 403 -22.24 -30.51 -1.91
N GLU A 404 -23.00 -29.45 -2.22
CA GLU A 404 -24.47 -29.37 -2.36
C GLU A 404 -25.42 -29.68 -1.20
N THR A 405 -26.18 -28.65 -0.80
CA THR A 405 -27.66 -28.55 -0.99
C THR A 405 -28.12 -27.16 -0.47
N ALA A 406 -29.09 -26.44 -1.02
CA ALA A 406 -29.99 -26.64 -2.14
C ALA A 406 -30.46 -25.26 -2.65
N GLN A 407 -30.72 -25.19 -3.94
CA GLN A 407 -31.31 -24.07 -4.67
C GLN A 407 -32.83 -24.32 -4.86
N LYS A 408 -33.60 -23.22 -5.06
CA LYS A 408 -34.96 -23.10 -5.66
C LYS A 408 -36.17 -23.29 -4.73
N SER A 409 -37.30 -22.59 -4.91
CA SER A 409 -37.68 -21.40 -5.70
C SER A 409 -39.05 -20.90 -5.20
N GLU A 410 -39.39 -19.65 -5.58
CA GLU A 410 -40.72 -19.14 -5.96
C GLU A 410 -41.96 -19.43 -5.08
N ALA A 411 -42.55 -18.36 -4.54
CA ALA A 411 -43.70 -17.69 -5.17
C ALA A 411 -44.33 -16.69 -4.19
N THR A 412 -44.34 -15.45 -4.62
CA THR A 412 -44.87 -14.27 -3.96
C THR A 412 -46.40 -14.31 -3.97
N THR A 413 -47.03 -14.56 -2.81
CA THR A 413 -48.27 -13.92 -2.31
C THR A 413 -48.50 -14.36 -0.84
N ASP A 414 -48.09 -15.58 -0.46
CA ASP A 414 -48.12 -16.04 0.93
C ASP A 414 -47.06 -15.40 1.83
N THR A 415 -45.96 -14.94 1.25
CA THR A 415 -44.83 -14.32 1.96
C THR A 415 -45.18 -13.01 2.65
N VAL A 416 -46.18 -12.26 2.16
CA VAL A 416 -46.61 -10.99 2.76
C VAL A 416 -47.51 -11.23 3.98
N TYR A 417 -48.44 -12.19 3.89
CA TYR A 417 -49.26 -12.59 5.05
C TYR A 417 -48.45 -13.36 6.09
N LEU A 418 -47.49 -14.18 5.65
CA LEU A 418 -46.56 -14.85 6.56
C LEU A 418 -45.61 -13.85 7.23
N MET A 419 -45.09 -12.82 6.52
CA MET A 419 -44.32 -11.75 7.16
C MET A 419 -45.15 -10.95 8.16
N ALA A 420 -46.40 -10.61 7.84
CA ALA A 420 -47.28 -9.90 8.77
C ALA A 420 -47.63 -10.77 9.99
N ALA A 421 -47.89 -12.07 9.79
CA ALA A 421 -48.13 -13.02 10.86
C ALA A 421 -46.87 -13.26 11.70
N VAL A 422 -45.69 -13.37 11.10
CA VAL A 422 -44.41 -13.53 11.79
C VAL A 422 -44.05 -12.26 12.56
N LEU A 423 -44.22 -11.07 11.99
CA LEU A 423 -44.01 -9.80 12.70
C LEU A 423 -45.00 -9.62 13.86
N GLY A 424 -46.27 -9.98 13.66
CA GLY A 424 -47.28 -9.99 14.73
C GLY A 424 -46.96 -11.01 15.83
N THR A 425 -46.49 -12.20 15.45
CA THR A 425 -46.13 -13.26 16.41
C THR A 425 -44.84 -12.90 17.15
N LEU A 426 -43.85 -12.32 16.48
CA LEU A 426 -42.63 -11.79 17.10
C LEU A 426 -42.94 -10.63 18.05
N PHE A 427 -43.92 -9.77 17.72
CA PHE A 427 -44.36 -8.71 18.61
C PHE A 427 -45.04 -9.26 19.87
N VAL A 428 -45.92 -10.26 19.72
CA VAL A 428 -46.59 -10.93 20.85
C VAL A 428 -45.59 -11.74 21.69
N ILE A 429 -44.66 -12.46 21.07
CA ILE A 429 -43.59 -13.19 21.76
C ILE A 429 -42.67 -12.22 22.50
N SER A 430 -42.29 -11.09 21.89
CA SER A 430 -41.46 -10.08 22.56
C SER A 430 -42.17 -9.44 23.75
N PHE A 431 -43.48 -9.17 23.63
CA PHE A 431 -44.27 -8.63 24.73
C PHE A 431 -44.48 -9.64 25.86
N LEU A 432 -44.70 -10.92 25.52
CA LEU A 432 -44.78 -12.03 26.47
C LEU A 432 -43.43 -12.30 27.13
N MET A 433 -42.32 -12.18 26.40
CA MET A 433 -40.96 -12.32 26.94
C MET A 433 -40.60 -11.16 27.87
N LEU A 434 -40.97 -9.91 27.53
CA LEU A 434 -40.79 -8.75 28.41
C LEU A 434 -41.66 -8.86 29.67
N GLY A 435 -42.89 -9.36 29.53
CA GLY A 435 -43.78 -9.66 30.66
C GLY A 435 -43.26 -10.81 31.53
N ALA A 436 -42.77 -11.90 30.93
CA ALA A 436 -42.17 -13.02 31.65
C ALA A 436 -40.87 -12.62 32.35
N ALA A 437 -40.03 -11.79 31.72
CA ALA A 437 -38.84 -11.22 32.32
C ALA A 437 -39.22 -10.32 33.52
N TYR A 438 -40.25 -9.49 33.41
CA TYR A 438 -40.75 -8.67 34.53
C TYR A 438 -41.22 -9.52 35.71
N PHE A 439 -42.01 -10.57 35.45
CA PHE A 439 -42.47 -11.50 36.48
C PHE A 439 -41.36 -12.38 37.05
N ALA A 440 -40.31 -12.66 36.28
CA ALA A 440 -39.09 -13.35 36.72
C ALA A 440 -38.09 -12.43 37.45
N GLY A 441 -38.46 -11.16 37.72
CA GLY A 441 -37.69 -10.23 38.54
C GLY A 441 -36.74 -9.31 37.76
N ALA A 442 -36.89 -9.19 36.43
CA ALA A 442 -36.10 -8.25 35.64
C ALA A 442 -36.42 -6.81 36.02
N ARG A 443 -35.38 -6.09 36.45
CA ARG A 443 -35.43 -4.72 36.96
C ARG A 443 -35.28 -3.72 35.81
N PHE A 444 -36.37 -3.44 35.10
CA PHE A 444 -36.41 -2.46 34.00
C PHE A 444 -36.14 -1.01 34.46
N ASP A 445 -36.14 -0.75 35.76
CA ASP A 445 -35.66 0.49 36.37
C ASP A 445 -34.16 0.73 36.16
N ILE A 446 -33.34 -0.32 36.10
CA ILE A 446 -31.90 -0.23 35.81
C ILE A 446 -31.67 0.00 34.31
N ALA A 447 -32.41 -0.73 33.45
CA ALA A 447 -32.34 -0.53 32.00
C ALA A 447 -32.84 0.87 31.57
N TYR A 448 -33.81 1.44 32.31
CA TYR A 448 -34.27 2.80 32.11
C TYR A 448 -33.27 3.85 32.60
N GLN A 449 -32.43 3.53 33.58
CA GLN A 449 -31.31 4.38 34.02
C GLN A 449 -30.15 4.39 33.02
N GLU A 450 -29.87 3.27 32.34
CA GLU A 450 -28.93 3.22 31.21
C GLU A 450 -29.39 4.10 30.03
N ILE A 451 -30.70 4.15 29.76
CA ILE A 451 -31.27 4.97 28.68
C ILE A 451 -31.27 6.48 29.01
N ARG A 452 -31.26 6.87 30.29
CA ARG A 452 -31.37 8.28 30.71
C ARG A 452 -30.06 8.99 31.08
N GLY A 453 -28.90 8.37 30.85
CA GLY A 453 -27.63 9.12 30.83
C GLY A 453 -27.15 9.59 32.21
N THR A 454 -26.89 8.64 33.11
CA THR A 454 -25.89 8.81 34.18
C THR A 454 -25.03 7.56 34.27
N SER A 455 -24.20 7.33 33.26
CA SER A 455 -23.01 6.49 33.41
C SER A 455 -21.79 7.42 33.48
N ASN A 456 -21.10 7.39 34.61
CA ASN A 456 -19.70 7.83 34.69
C ASN A 456 -18.85 6.81 33.92
N ALA A 457 -19.01 6.76 32.59
CA ALA A 457 -18.01 6.15 31.73
C ALA A 457 -16.82 7.14 31.67
N PRO A 458 -15.57 6.71 31.92
CA PRO A 458 -14.43 7.58 31.66
C PRO A 458 -14.47 7.96 30.17
N LYS A 459 -14.46 9.26 29.90
CA LYS A 459 -14.36 9.78 28.54
C LYS A 459 -12.97 9.43 28.01
N ALA A 460 -12.90 8.87 26.80
CA ALA A 460 -11.67 8.79 26.02
C ALA A 460 -10.94 10.15 26.02
N TYR A 461 -9.60 10.12 26.02
CA TYR A 461 -8.77 11.33 26.09
C TYR A 461 -9.19 12.41 25.07
N GLU A 462 -9.45 13.63 25.56
CA GLU A 462 -9.71 14.80 24.73
C GLU A 462 -8.38 15.52 24.38
N PRO A 463 -8.01 15.62 23.08
CA PRO A 463 -6.75 16.21 22.67
C PRO A 463 -6.62 17.70 23.01
N LYS A 464 -5.43 18.09 23.49
CA LYS A 464 -5.09 19.48 23.77
C LYS A 464 -4.44 20.16 22.58
N TYR A 465 -5.06 21.23 22.11
CA TYR A 465 -4.55 22.09 21.05
C TYR A 465 -4.85 23.56 21.35
N ARG A 466 -4.16 24.47 20.66
CA ARG A 466 -4.46 25.91 20.63
C ARG A 466 -4.65 26.39 19.20
N LEU A 467 -5.20 27.58 19.04
CA LEU A 467 -5.26 28.26 17.75
C LEU A 467 -4.10 29.26 17.64
N SER A 468 -3.45 29.31 16.49
CA SER A 468 -2.45 30.33 16.21
C SER A 468 -3.07 31.73 16.23
N PRO A 469 -2.44 32.71 16.90
CA PRO A 469 -2.86 34.11 16.80
C PRO A 469 -2.51 34.76 15.45
N VAL A 470 -1.63 34.14 14.65
CA VAL A 470 -1.16 34.68 13.36
C VAL A 470 -2.13 34.35 12.23
N ASP A 471 -2.54 33.08 12.11
CA ASP A 471 -3.34 32.59 10.97
C ASP A 471 -4.57 31.75 11.36
N GLY A 472 -4.80 31.51 12.66
CA GLY A 472 -5.92 30.70 13.16
C GLY A 472 -5.75 29.18 13.00
N SER A 473 -4.58 28.70 12.56
CA SER A 473 -4.28 27.27 12.45
C SER A 473 -4.36 26.54 13.79
N LYS A 474 -4.71 25.26 13.78
CA LYS A 474 -4.67 24.40 14.97
C LYS A 474 -3.24 23.93 15.22
N ILE A 475 -2.78 24.10 16.46
CA ILE A 475 -1.45 23.71 16.92
C ILE A 475 -1.63 22.74 18.10
N ALA A 476 -1.29 21.47 17.90
CA ALA A 476 -1.30 20.48 18.97
C ALA A 476 -0.30 20.82 20.08
N LEU A 477 -0.67 20.56 21.32
CA LEU A 477 0.18 20.83 22.48
C LEU A 477 0.74 19.51 23.04
N PRO A 478 2.07 19.36 23.09
CA PRO A 478 2.69 18.21 23.75
C PRO A 478 2.51 18.26 25.26
N THR A 479 2.53 17.09 25.90
CA THR A 479 2.69 16.98 27.35
C THR A 479 4.16 17.12 27.76
N ALA A 480 4.42 17.35 29.05
CA ALA A 480 5.79 17.42 29.55
C ALA A 480 6.50 16.07 29.39
N GLU A 481 5.75 14.98 29.53
CA GLU A 481 6.19 13.60 29.36
C GLU A 481 6.59 13.31 27.91
N GLN A 482 5.80 13.75 26.93
CA GLN A 482 6.13 13.60 25.50
C GLN A 482 7.37 14.41 25.09
N LEU A 483 7.58 15.60 25.67
CA LEU A 483 8.80 16.37 25.44
C LEU A 483 10.02 15.70 26.08
N ALA A 484 9.88 15.24 27.32
CA ALA A 484 10.94 14.51 28.02
C ALA A 484 11.27 13.17 27.34
N PHE A 485 10.30 12.54 26.68
CA PHE A 485 10.52 11.35 25.87
C PHE A 485 11.28 11.67 24.59
N GLN A 486 10.92 12.72 23.84
CA GLN A 486 11.69 13.14 22.66
C GLN A 486 13.14 13.51 23.00
N ASP A 487 13.38 14.14 24.17
CA ASP A 487 14.72 14.44 24.70
C ASP A 487 15.61 13.21 24.91
N LYS A 488 15.04 11.99 24.91
CA LYS A 488 15.80 10.75 24.99
C LYS A 488 16.53 10.43 23.70
N GLU A 489 15.96 10.81 22.56
CA GLU A 489 16.41 10.58 21.17
C GLU A 489 16.63 9.12 20.77
N ILE A 490 17.27 8.31 21.62
CA ILE A 490 17.65 6.92 21.36
C ILE A 490 17.12 6.03 22.48
N GLY A 491 16.25 5.09 22.09
CA GLY A 491 15.79 3.95 22.87
C GLY A 491 16.31 2.64 22.33
N VAL A 492 16.03 1.56 23.06
CA VAL A 492 16.40 0.21 22.65
C VAL A 492 15.25 -0.76 22.94
N LEU A 493 14.84 -1.51 21.93
CA LEU A 493 13.87 -2.57 22.07
C LEU A 493 14.56 -3.92 22.23
N ILE A 494 14.31 -4.63 23.33
CA ILE A 494 15.00 -5.88 23.66
C ILE A 494 14.15 -7.08 23.29
N HIS A 495 14.43 -7.69 22.14
CA HIS A 495 13.80 -8.93 21.69
C HIS A 495 14.46 -10.16 22.30
N TYR A 496 14.03 -10.52 23.51
CA TYR A 496 14.46 -11.73 24.18
C TYR A 496 13.28 -12.49 24.80
N ASN A 497 12.93 -13.62 24.18
CA ASN A 497 11.82 -14.48 24.61
C ASN A 497 12.08 -15.92 24.13
N ILE A 498 11.14 -16.85 24.29
CA ILE A 498 11.27 -18.23 23.79
C ILE A 498 11.51 -18.30 22.28
N ALA A 499 11.08 -17.27 21.53
CA ALA A 499 11.33 -17.14 20.10
C ALA A 499 12.83 -17.11 19.73
N THR A 500 13.72 -16.73 20.65
CA THR A 500 15.19 -16.74 20.47
C THR A 500 15.75 -18.14 20.17
N TYR A 501 15.03 -19.19 20.59
CA TYR A 501 15.48 -20.58 20.53
C TYR A 501 14.94 -21.35 19.33
N ILE A 502 14.09 -20.72 18.50
CA ILE A 502 13.48 -21.31 17.31
C ILE A 502 13.98 -20.60 16.04
N GLY A 503 13.68 -21.17 14.88
CA GLY A 503 14.15 -20.61 13.59
C GLY A 503 13.36 -19.36 13.13
N SER A 504 12.09 -19.26 13.51
CA SER A 504 11.21 -18.15 13.13
C SER A 504 11.49 -16.89 13.93
N ASP A 505 11.36 -15.73 13.29
CA ASP A 505 11.38 -14.44 13.98
C ASP A 505 10.01 -14.18 14.63
N GLY A 506 9.96 -14.16 15.96
CA GLY A 506 8.77 -13.76 16.72
C GLY A 506 7.52 -14.66 16.70
N CYS A 507 7.57 -15.92 16.24
CA CYS A 507 6.36 -16.77 16.07
C CYS A 507 5.28 -16.17 15.13
N ASN A 508 5.67 -15.33 14.16
CA ASN A 508 4.76 -14.45 13.39
C ASN A 508 3.99 -15.08 12.23
N TYR A 509 4.13 -16.38 11.98
CA TYR A 509 3.67 -17.02 10.73
C TYR A 509 2.84 -18.29 10.91
N ASP A 510 2.75 -18.80 12.14
CA ASP A 510 2.00 -20.02 12.44
C ASP A 510 1.26 -19.83 13.78
N PRO A 511 -0.08 -19.69 13.78
CA PRO A 511 -0.86 -19.52 14.99
C PRO A 511 -0.89 -20.78 15.87
N THR A 512 -0.43 -21.92 15.35
CA THR A 512 -0.30 -23.19 16.08
C THR A 512 1.08 -23.37 16.72
N LEU A 513 2.04 -22.48 16.41
CA LEU A 513 3.39 -22.55 16.94
C LEU A 513 3.41 -22.11 18.41
N VAL A 514 3.37 -23.09 19.31
CA VAL A 514 3.60 -22.96 20.75
C VAL A 514 4.85 -23.76 21.12
N PRO A 515 6.03 -23.12 21.14
CA PRO A 515 7.30 -23.78 21.46
C PRO A 515 7.27 -24.48 22.83
N ASN A 516 7.94 -25.62 22.97
CA ASN A 516 8.05 -26.26 24.29
C ASN A 516 8.89 -25.38 25.22
N GLN A 517 8.40 -25.13 26.44
CA GLN A 517 9.05 -24.31 27.47
C GLN A 517 10.44 -24.80 27.84
N ALA A 518 10.71 -26.09 27.64
CA ALA A 518 12.04 -26.69 27.77
C ALA A 518 13.12 -26.04 26.87
N LEU A 519 12.72 -25.34 25.80
CA LEU A 519 13.64 -24.64 24.90
C LEU A 519 14.23 -23.38 25.52
N PHE A 520 13.56 -22.75 26.49
CA PHE A 520 14.06 -21.53 27.12
C PHE A 520 15.10 -21.89 28.20
N ASP A 521 16.35 -22.09 27.76
CA ASP A 521 17.45 -22.55 28.62
C ASP A 521 18.72 -21.70 28.45
N PRO A 522 18.71 -20.43 28.90
CA PRO A 522 19.90 -19.60 28.87
C PRO A 522 20.96 -20.06 29.86
N ALA A 523 22.19 -20.18 29.35
CA ALA A 523 23.36 -20.45 30.18
C ALA A 523 23.65 -19.32 31.20
N LEU A 524 23.47 -18.06 30.79
CA LEU A 524 23.73 -16.87 31.61
C LEU A 524 22.89 -15.67 31.15
N ILE A 525 21.82 -15.36 31.89
CA ILE A 525 21.10 -14.10 31.72
C ILE A 525 21.88 -13.02 32.48
N ASN A 526 22.36 -11.99 31.76
CA ASN A 526 23.07 -10.86 32.36
C ASN A 526 22.53 -9.53 31.80
N THR A 527 21.52 -9.00 32.47
CA THR A 527 20.86 -7.74 32.11
C THR A 527 21.74 -6.51 32.34
N ASP A 528 22.74 -6.58 33.24
CA ASP A 528 23.75 -5.52 33.37
C ASP A 528 24.55 -5.37 32.07
N GLN A 529 24.93 -6.48 31.43
CA GLN A 529 25.66 -6.47 30.15
C GLN A 529 24.81 -5.94 28.99
N TRP A 530 23.48 -6.09 29.07
CA TRP A 530 22.56 -5.44 28.13
C TRP A 530 22.61 -3.93 28.34
N MET A 531 22.55 -3.45 29.58
CA MET A 531 22.64 -2.02 29.93
C MET A 531 23.97 -1.39 29.56
N GLU A 532 25.08 -2.12 29.67
CA GLU A 532 26.39 -1.67 29.19
C GLU A 532 26.35 -1.39 27.68
N SER A 533 25.72 -2.27 26.89
CA SER A 533 25.57 -2.10 25.44
C SER A 533 24.67 -0.92 25.10
N ILE A 534 23.54 -0.77 25.82
CA ILE A 534 22.61 0.35 25.66
C ILE A 534 23.30 1.69 26.00
N THR A 535 24.05 1.73 27.09
CA THR A 535 24.81 2.91 27.51
C THR A 535 25.89 3.26 26.48
N ALA A 536 26.59 2.25 25.94
CA ALA A 536 27.61 2.43 24.91
C ALA A 536 27.05 2.96 23.58
N LEU A 537 25.82 2.59 23.23
CA LEU A 537 25.07 3.17 22.11
C LEU A 537 24.70 4.65 22.34
N GLY A 538 24.55 5.04 23.61
CA GLY A 538 23.99 6.34 24.02
C GLY A 538 22.48 6.30 24.30
N GLY A 539 21.88 5.11 24.34
CA GLY A 539 20.46 4.92 24.65
C GLY A 539 20.08 5.45 26.03
N LYS A 540 18.87 5.97 26.16
CA LYS A 540 18.33 6.60 27.38
C LYS A 540 17.13 5.87 27.98
N TYR A 541 16.55 4.96 27.23
CA TYR A 541 15.55 4.03 27.71
C TYR A 541 15.69 2.69 27.00
N ALA A 542 15.08 1.66 27.57
CA ALA A 542 14.96 0.36 26.96
C ALA A 542 13.58 -0.24 27.24
N THR A 543 13.04 -0.94 26.25
CA THR A 543 11.75 -1.62 26.32
C THR A 543 11.95 -3.10 26.14
N LEU A 544 11.56 -3.90 27.14
CA LEU A 544 11.77 -5.35 27.12
C LEU A 544 10.52 -6.07 26.62
N VAL A 545 10.72 -7.04 25.70
CA VAL A 545 9.68 -7.96 25.24
C VAL A 545 9.31 -8.95 26.34
N ALA A 546 8.44 -8.49 27.25
CA ALA A 546 7.94 -9.28 28.35
C ALA A 546 7.12 -10.48 27.82
N LYS A 547 6.28 -10.23 26.81
CA LYS A 547 5.49 -11.27 26.11
C LYS A 547 5.33 -10.95 24.62
N HIS A 548 5.74 -11.90 23.77
CA HIS A 548 5.57 -11.84 22.31
C HIS A 548 4.40 -12.73 21.84
N ASN A 549 4.21 -12.85 20.52
CA ASN A 549 3.13 -13.60 19.86
C ASN A 549 3.03 -15.08 20.29
N CYS A 550 4.15 -15.71 20.68
CA CYS A 550 4.15 -17.08 21.15
C CYS A 550 3.28 -17.26 22.43
N GLY A 551 3.08 -16.18 23.20
CA GLY A 551 2.36 -16.19 24.49
C GLY A 551 3.26 -16.46 25.70
N PHE A 552 4.54 -16.80 25.52
CA PHE A 552 5.44 -17.12 26.62
C PHE A 552 5.86 -15.87 27.40
N THR A 553 5.73 -15.91 28.73
CA THR A 553 6.18 -14.82 29.62
C THR A 553 7.56 -15.10 30.19
N ILE A 554 8.46 -14.11 30.13
CA ILE A 554 9.82 -14.20 30.72
C ILE A 554 9.87 -13.81 32.21
N TRP A 555 8.71 -13.61 32.83
CA TRP A 555 8.50 -13.51 34.27
C TRP A 555 7.50 -14.59 34.73
N PRO A 556 7.56 -15.02 36.01
CA PRO A 556 6.66 -16.02 36.56
C PRO A 556 5.28 -15.41 36.88
N SER A 557 4.47 -15.13 35.85
CA SER A 557 3.11 -14.60 36.00
C SER A 557 2.24 -15.53 36.85
N LYS A 558 1.49 -14.96 37.79
CA LYS A 558 0.67 -15.69 38.79
C LYS A 558 -0.82 -15.66 38.46
N VAL A 559 -1.19 -15.11 37.31
CA VAL A 559 -2.58 -14.97 36.87
C VAL A 559 -3.29 -16.34 36.85
N GLU A 560 -4.45 -16.42 37.50
CA GLU A 560 -5.33 -17.59 37.49
C GLU A 560 -6.59 -17.30 36.68
N PHE A 561 -7.02 -18.26 35.85
CA PHE A 561 -8.16 -18.07 34.96
C PHE A 561 -8.93 -19.37 34.69
N PRO A 562 -10.23 -19.30 34.38
CA PRO A 562 -11.03 -20.47 34.01
C PRO A 562 -10.79 -20.89 32.55
N ILE A 563 -10.61 -22.19 32.30
CA ILE A 563 -10.62 -22.76 30.94
C ILE A 563 -12.05 -23.12 30.49
N LEU A 564 -12.25 -23.51 29.22
CA LEU A 564 -13.58 -23.86 28.67
C LEU A 564 -14.34 -24.93 29.47
N ASP A 565 -13.65 -25.85 30.14
CA ASP A 565 -14.25 -26.86 31.02
C ASP A 565 -14.55 -26.35 32.45
N ASN A 566 -14.52 -25.03 32.65
CA ASN A 566 -14.77 -24.33 33.92
C ASN A 566 -13.81 -24.71 35.07
N LYS A 567 -12.62 -25.21 34.73
CA LYS A 567 -11.53 -25.46 35.67
C LYS A 567 -10.61 -24.24 35.71
N THR A 568 -10.34 -23.70 36.90
CA THR A 568 -9.34 -22.65 37.07
C THR A 568 -7.93 -23.24 37.03
N ILE A 569 -7.06 -22.63 36.24
CA ILE A 569 -5.63 -22.94 36.18
C ILE A 569 -4.81 -21.66 36.36
N THR A 570 -3.60 -21.80 36.89
CA THR A 570 -2.59 -20.73 36.85
C THR A 570 -1.94 -20.68 35.47
N TYR A 571 -1.56 -19.49 35.01
CA TYR A 571 -0.83 -19.29 33.76
C TYR A 571 0.47 -20.10 33.78
N ASN A 572 0.50 -21.17 33.00
CA ASN A 572 1.57 -22.16 33.03
C ASN A 572 2.44 -22.14 31.77
N TYR A 573 2.35 -21.07 30.97
CA TYR A 573 3.20 -20.84 29.81
C TYR A 573 4.26 -19.76 30.07
N THR A 574 5.04 -19.94 31.14
CA THR A 574 6.00 -18.95 31.66
C THR A 574 7.41 -19.52 31.79
N ILE A 575 8.38 -18.66 32.15
CA ILE A 575 9.73 -19.04 32.57
C ILE A 575 9.76 -20.06 33.72
N GLU A 576 8.73 -20.11 34.58
CA GLU A 576 8.70 -21.01 35.75
C GLU A 576 8.61 -22.49 35.37
N GLN A 577 8.10 -22.80 34.17
CA GLN A 577 8.05 -24.16 33.65
C GLN A 577 9.21 -24.47 32.67
N SER A 578 10.19 -23.58 32.57
CA SER A 578 11.41 -23.77 31.78
C SER A 578 12.58 -24.28 32.65
N PRO A 579 13.70 -24.70 32.06
CA PRO A 579 14.94 -24.98 32.81
C PRO A 579 15.45 -23.80 33.64
N SER A 580 15.01 -22.58 33.32
CA SER A 580 15.29 -21.36 34.08
C SER A 580 14.26 -21.03 35.17
N HIS A 581 13.54 -22.02 35.69
CA HIS A 581 12.62 -21.89 36.82
C HIS A 581 13.24 -21.12 38.02
N GLY A 582 12.43 -20.33 38.73
CA GLY A 582 12.89 -19.48 39.83
C GLY A 582 13.62 -18.19 39.42
N LYS A 583 13.78 -17.92 38.11
CA LYS A 583 14.30 -16.64 37.59
C LYS A 583 13.16 -15.71 37.16
N ASN A 584 13.43 -14.40 37.21
CA ASN A 584 12.56 -13.36 36.68
C ASN A 584 13.39 -12.36 35.85
N VAL A 585 13.25 -12.43 34.52
CA VAL A 585 14.04 -11.58 33.60
C VAL A 585 13.55 -10.14 33.65
N VAL A 586 12.24 -9.93 33.84
CA VAL A 586 11.63 -8.60 33.97
C VAL A 586 12.21 -7.87 35.19
N GLU A 587 12.25 -8.54 36.34
CA GLU A 587 12.83 -7.98 37.57
C GLU A 587 14.32 -7.64 37.39
N SER A 588 15.12 -8.59 36.89
CA SER A 588 16.56 -8.38 36.66
C SER A 588 16.84 -7.21 35.71
N PHE A 589 16.02 -7.09 34.66
CA PHE A 589 16.08 -6.00 33.70
C PHE A 589 15.79 -4.64 34.33
N VAL A 590 14.74 -4.55 35.15
CA VAL A 590 14.34 -3.31 35.83
C VAL A 590 15.41 -2.88 36.84
N GLU A 591 15.94 -3.81 37.63
CA GLU A 591 17.03 -3.53 38.56
C GLU A 591 18.28 -3.00 37.84
N SER A 592 18.62 -3.61 36.70
CA SER A 592 19.75 -3.18 35.88
C SER A 592 19.48 -1.80 35.26
N ALA A 593 18.28 -1.56 34.72
CA ALA A 593 17.91 -0.27 34.14
C ALA A 593 18.04 0.86 35.17
N GLN A 594 17.52 0.65 36.39
CA GLN A 594 17.65 1.59 37.49
C GLN A 594 19.12 1.83 37.88
N LYS A 595 19.90 0.76 38.01
CA LYS A 595 21.35 0.84 38.33
C LYS A 595 22.13 1.68 37.31
N TYR A 596 21.80 1.56 36.03
CA TYR A 596 22.46 2.31 34.95
C TYR A 596 21.77 3.65 34.62
N SER A 597 20.71 4.01 35.35
CA SER A 597 19.91 5.22 35.10
C SER A 597 19.33 5.27 33.67
N ILE A 598 18.93 4.11 33.16
CA ILE A 598 18.22 3.94 31.89
C ILE A 598 16.73 3.84 32.21
N GLY A 599 15.90 4.62 31.51
CA GLY A 599 14.44 4.47 31.63
C GLY A 599 14.01 3.08 31.15
N HIS A 600 13.01 2.47 31.77
CA HIS A 600 12.57 1.13 31.39
C HIS A 600 11.10 1.10 30.99
N GLY A 601 10.78 0.19 30.08
CA GLY A 601 9.44 -0.04 29.56
C GLY A 601 9.20 -1.51 29.23
N PHE A 602 7.95 -1.83 28.90
CA PHE A 602 7.56 -3.18 28.51
C PHE A 602 6.82 -3.21 27.20
N TYR A 603 7.25 -4.15 26.36
CA TYR A 603 6.51 -4.61 25.22
C TYR A 603 5.62 -5.78 25.61
N TYR A 604 4.37 -5.71 25.17
CA TYR A 604 3.37 -6.73 25.42
C TYR A 604 2.44 -6.91 24.22
N ARG A 605 2.39 -8.12 23.67
CA ARG A 605 1.44 -8.46 22.61
C ARG A 605 0.04 -8.71 23.16
N VAL A 606 -0.91 -7.85 22.77
CA VAL A 606 -2.34 -7.97 23.10
C VAL A 606 -3.13 -8.71 22.02
N VAL A 607 -2.94 -8.33 20.76
CA VAL A 607 -3.80 -8.78 19.64
C VAL A 607 -3.50 -10.19 19.13
N VAL A 608 -2.33 -10.76 19.45
CA VAL A 608 -1.94 -12.12 19.04
C VAL A 608 -1.39 -12.88 20.24
N ASN A 609 -1.86 -14.12 20.41
CA ASN A 609 -1.33 -15.05 21.41
C ASN A 609 -1.52 -16.50 20.97
N ASN A 610 -0.45 -17.14 20.54
CA ASN A 610 -0.49 -18.52 20.03
C ASN A 610 -0.87 -19.54 21.11
N PHE A 611 -0.48 -19.32 22.38
CA PHE A 611 -0.82 -20.22 23.48
C PHE A 611 -2.35 -20.33 23.71
N PHE A 612 -3.09 -19.25 23.42
CA PHE A 612 -4.56 -19.20 23.52
C PHE A 612 -5.28 -19.17 22.17
N LYS A 613 -4.57 -19.31 21.04
CA LYS A 613 -5.11 -19.15 19.67
C LYS A 613 -5.79 -17.80 19.44
N VAL A 614 -5.22 -16.73 19.97
CA VAL A 614 -5.75 -15.38 19.74
C VAL A 614 -5.14 -14.79 18.49
N GLN A 615 -6.00 -14.24 17.62
CA GLN A 615 -5.63 -13.41 16.48
C GLN A 615 -6.58 -12.22 16.41
N ASN A 616 -6.07 -11.02 16.13
CA ASN A 616 -6.85 -9.77 16.12
C ASN A 616 -7.64 -9.51 17.43
N ALA A 617 -7.06 -9.86 18.58
CA ALA A 617 -7.67 -9.80 19.91
C ALA A 617 -8.92 -10.68 20.13
N GLU A 618 -9.16 -11.65 19.24
CA GLU A 618 -10.25 -12.63 19.35
C GLU A 618 -9.69 -14.05 19.47
N VAL A 619 -10.29 -14.86 20.35
CA VAL A 619 -9.99 -16.28 20.51
C VAL A 619 -10.60 -17.06 19.34
N LEU A 620 -9.76 -17.73 18.55
CA LEU A 620 -10.23 -18.46 17.38
C LEU A 620 -11.04 -19.71 17.76
N ASN A 621 -12.22 -19.83 17.15
CA ASN A 621 -13.09 -21.02 17.26
C ASN A 621 -12.62 -22.16 16.32
N THR A 622 -11.45 -22.71 16.60
CA THR A 622 -10.84 -23.87 15.91
C THR A 622 -10.40 -24.94 16.92
N SER A 623 -10.06 -26.14 16.46
CA SER A 623 -9.47 -27.18 17.32
C SER A 623 -8.18 -26.70 17.98
N LEU A 624 -7.93 -27.14 19.22
CA LEU A 624 -6.68 -26.85 19.91
C LEU A 624 -5.53 -27.65 19.29
N ALA A 625 -4.44 -26.96 18.93
CA ALA A 625 -3.17 -27.59 18.62
C ALA A 625 -2.46 -28.04 19.91
N TRP A 626 -1.38 -28.81 19.74
CA TRP A 626 -0.59 -29.28 20.86
C TRP A 626 0.00 -28.10 21.66
N GLY A 627 -0.10 -28.16 22.99
CA GLY A 627 0.40 -27.12 23.90
C GLY A 627 -0.55 -25.94 24.13
N GLN A 628 -1.68 -25.86 23.43
CA GLN A 628 -2.64 -24.75 23.58
C GLN A 628 -3.69 -24.99 24.66
N VAL A 629 -4.20 -23.89 25.23
CA VAL A 629 -5.29 -23.90 26.22
C VAL A 629 -6.51 -23.18 25.65
N GLY A 630 -7.69 -23.81 25.76
CA GLY A 630 -8.95 -23.22 25.33
C GLY A 630 -9.56 -22.33 26.41
N ILE A 631 -9.88 -21.08 26.05
CA ILE A 631 -10.51 -20.06 26.90
C ILE A 631 -11.60 -19.32 26.13
N SER A 632 -12.41 -18.49 26.81
CA SER A 632 -13.33 -17.53 26.17
C SER A 632 -12.64 -16.19 25.88
N ASP A 633 -13.23 -15.37 25.00
CA ASP A 633 -12.78 -13.99 24.74
C ASP A 633 -12.76 -13.13 26.01
N SER A 634 -13.80 -13.24 26.84
CA SER A 634 -13.88 -12.52 28.11
C SER A 634 -12.77 -12.92 29.08
N THR A 635 -12.43 -14.20 29.11
CA THR A 635 -11.34 -14.72 29.93
C THR A 635 -10.00 -14.21 29.41
N TYR A 636 -9.80 -14.18 28.08
CA TYR A 636 -8.59 -13.61 27.49
C TYR A 636 -8.43 -12.13 27.83
N GLY A 637 -9.51 -11.36 27.77
CA GLY A 637 -9.57 -9.97 28.22
C GLY A 637 -9.07 -9.81 29.66
N GLN A 638 -9.59 -10.62 30.58
CA GLN A 638 -9.19 -10.60 31.99
C GLN A 638 -7.72 -10.99 32.18
N ILE A 639 -7.24 -12.03 31.50
CA ILE A 639 -5.82 -12.44 31.55
C ILE A 639 -4.92 -11.29 31.09
N VAL A 640 -5.30 -10.60 30.01
CA VAL A 640 -4.53 -9.44 29.53
C VAL A 640 -4.50 -8.34 30.58
N PHE A 641 -5.64 -8.00 31.17
CA PHE A 641 -5.72 -6.99 32.23
C PHE A 641 -4.86 -7.36 33.44
N ASP A 642 -4.97 -8.59 33.94
CA ASP A 642 -4.24 -9.04 35.12
C ASP A 642 -2.72 -9.10 34.87
N GLN A 643 -2.28 -9.57 33.70
CA GLN A 643 -0.84 -9.59 33.35
C GLN A 643 -0.27 -8.17 33.17
N LEU A 644 -1.02 -7.25 32.57
CA LEU A 644 -0.61 -5.86 32.49
C LEU A 644 -0.58 -5.21 33.89
N SER A 645 -1.50 -5.58 34.77
CA SER A 645 -1.52 -5.11 36.17
C SER A 645 -0.26 -5.56 36.92
N GLU A 646 0.16 -6.83 36.78
CA GLU A 646 1.45 -7.30 37.32
C GLU A 646 2.61 -6.43 36.82
N LEU A 647 2.70 -6.21 35.49
CA LEU A 647 3.78 -5.44 34.88
C LEU A 647 3.77 -3.95 35.28
N TRP A 648 2.61 -3.34 35.42
CA TRP A 648 2.47 -1.89 35.62
C TRP A 648 2.38 -1.48 37.08
N THR A 649 2.30 -2.42 38.02
CA THR A 649 2.26 -2.11 39.46
C THR A 649 3.50 -2.56 40.21
N GLU A 650 4.15 -3.65 39.78
CA GLU A 650 5.25 -4.24 40.55
C GLU A 650 6.64 -3.71 40.15
N TYR A 651 6.78 -3.11 38.96
CA TYR A 651 8.09 -2.80 38.36
C TYR A 651 8.39 -1.30 38.23
N GLY A 652 7.79 -0.48 39.09
CA GLY A 652 8.05 0.96 39.17
C GLY A 652 7.46 1.78 38.02
N ASN A 653 7.97 3.00 37.84
CA ASN A 653 7.45 3.94 36.84
C ASN A 653 8.03 3.62 35.46
N LEU A 654 7.16 3.31 34.52
CA LEU A 654 7.53 3.02 33.14
C LEU A 654 7.77 4.31 32.37
N THR A 655 8.82 4.29 31.55
CA THR A 655 9.09 5.32 30.54
C THR A 655 8.21 5.09 29.31
N GLU A 656 8.09 3.83 28.90
CA GLU A 656 7.36 3.43 27.71
C GLU A 656 6.54 2.16 27.95
N ILE A 657 5.38 2.10 27.31
CA ILE A 657 4.55 0.91 27.17
C ILE A 657 4.32 0.66 25.69
N TRP A 658 4.69 -0.52 25.22
CA TRP A 658 4.54 -0.90 23.83
C TRP A 658 3.46 -1.97 23.66
N LEU A 659 2.32 -1.56 23.09
CA LEU A 659 1.21 -2.43 22.72
C LEU A 659 1.29 -2.78 21.23
N ASP A 660 2.06 -3.80 20.88
CA ASP A 660 2.24 -4.17 19.47
C ASP A 660 0.92 -4.63 18.84
N GLY A 661 0.58 -4.02 17.70
CA GLY A 661 -0.68 -4.21 16.98
C GLY A 661 -1.89 -3.55 17.66
N GLY A 662 -1.69 -2.78 18.73
CA GLY A 662 -2.72 -2.09 19.48
C GLY A 662 -3.48 -3.00 20.44
N TYR A 663 -4.78 -2.74 20.60
CA TYR A 663 -5.68 -3.44 21.53
C TYR A 663 -7.05 -3.69 20.87
N GLY A 664 -7.79 -4.68 21.39
CA GLY A 664 -9.17 -4.94 20.97
C GLY A 664 -10.14 -3.90 21.54
N SER A 665 -11.27 -3.65 20.85
CA SER A 665 -12.29 -2.69 21.30
C SER A 665 -12.89 -3.04 22.66
N THR A 666 -12.98 -4.33 22.98
CA THR A 666 -13.51 -4.84 24.26
C THR A 666 -12.53 -4.65 25.43
N GLN A 667 -11.23 -4.51 25.16
CA GLN A 667 -10.18 -4.35 26.17
C GLN A 667 -9.83 -2.89 26.42
N MET A 668 -10.25 -1.98 25.53
CA MET A 668 -9.86 -0.57 25.52
C MET A 668 -10.11 0.14 26.86
N SER A 669 -11.33 0.04 27.40
CA SER A 669 -11.72 0.74 28.64
C SER A 669 -10.91 0.26 29.86
N ASP A 670 -10.62 -1.03 29.91
CA ASP A 670 -9.90 -1.63 31.03
C ASP A 670 -8.41 -1.27 30.98
N ILE A 671 -7.80 -1.31 29.78
CA ILE A 671 -6.43 -0.87 29.53
C ILE A 671 -6.28 0.62 29.84
N GLU A 672 -7.21 1.46 29.39
CA GLU A 672 -7.22 2.91 29.68
C GLU A 672 -7.29 3.16 31.19
N SER A 673 -8.19 2.48 31.88
CA SER A 673 -8.37 2.62 33.34
C SER A 673 -7.10 2.22 34.09
N LEU A 674 -6.47 1.11 33.70
CA LEU A 674 -5.23 0.63 34.32
C LEU A 674 -4.06 1.58 34.05
N LEU A 675 -3.94 2.09 32.81
CA LEU A 675 -2.91 3.05 32.42
C LEU A 675 -3.05 4.35 33.23
N GLN A 676 -4.25 4.93 33.29
CA GLN A 676 -4.50 6.17 34.04
C GLN A 676 -4.25 6.00 35.55
N ALA A 677 -4.55 4.82 36.10
CA ALA A 677 -4.37 4.54 37.52
C ALA A 677 -2.91 4.34 37.92
N HIS A 678 -2.08 3.72 37.07
CA HIS A 678 -0.76 3.23 37.47
C HIS A 678 0.40 3.80 36.68
N GLN A 679 0.21 4.15 35.40
CA GLN A 679 1.29 4.61 34.51
C GLN A 679 0.87 5.83 33.66
N PRO A 680 0.24 6.88 34.23
CA PRO A 680 -0.23 8.04 33.46
C PRO A 680 0.91 8.84 32.82
N GLN A 681 2.14 8.68 33.30
CA GLN A 681 3.33 9.36 32.79
C GLN A 681 4.00 8.64 31.61
N ALA A 682 3.70 7.36 31.37
CA ALA A 682 4.36 6.60 30.33
C ALA A 682 3.94 7.08 28.95
N VAL A 683 4.89 7.10 28.01
CA VAL A 683 4.55 7.18 26.58
C VAL A 683 4.06 5.82 26.14
N VAL A 684 2.98 5.80 25.36
CA VAL A 684 2.34 4.55 24.96
C VAL A 684 2.37 4.43 23.44
N PHE A 685 3.13 3.46 22.96
CA PHE A 685 3.14 3.09 21.55
C PHE A 685 1.94 2.20 21.24
N GLY A 686 1.24 2.48 20.13
CA GLY A 686 0.00 1.79 19.77
C GLY A 686 -1.22 2.25 20.58
N ALA A 687 -1.15 3.42 21.21
CA ALA A 687 -2.18 3.95 22.10
C ALA A 687 -3.42 4.53 21.42
N CYS A 688 -3.42 4.71 20.09
CA CYS A 688 -4.54 5.28 19.36
C CYS A 688 -5.10 4.26 18.35
N ASP A 689 -6.41 4.17 18.27
CA ASP A 689 -7.10 3.35 17.28
C ASP A 689 -7.09 3.99 15.88
N LYS A 690 -7.59 3.26 14.87
CA LYS A 690 -7.66 3.70 13.47
C LYS A 690 -8.57 4.92 13.25
N ASN A 691 -9.37 5.33 14.25
CA ASN A 691 -10.28 6.48 14.21
C ASN A 691 -9.74 7.68 15.01
N SER A 692 -8.46 7.66 15.42
CA SER A 692 -7.82 8.68 16.26
C SER A 692 -8.39 8.81 17.68
N THR A 693 -9.01 7.75 18.21
CA THR A 693 -9.36 7.66 19.64
C THR A 693 -8.20 7.05 20.40
N CYS A 694 -7.64 7.77 21.37
CA CYS A 694 -6.47 7.34 22.12
C CYS A 694 -6.83 6.95 23.56
N VAL A 695 -6.20 5.89 24.08
CA VAL A 695 -6.29 5.46 25.50
C VAL A 695 -5.31 6.21 26.42
N SER A 696 -4.43 7.03 25.85
CA SER A 696 -3.40 7.78 26.58
C SER A 696 -3.37 9.25 26.16
N ALA A 697 -3.01 10.11 27.11
CA ALA A 697 -2.64 11.49 26.86
C ALA A 697 -1.24 11.65 26.25
N ASN A 698 -0.43 10.59 26.29
CA ASN A 698 0.95 10.55 25.82
C ASN A 698 1.11 9.49 24.70
N PRO A 699 0.37 9.57 23.58
CA PRO A 699 0.53 8.60 22.49
C PRO A 699 1.88 8.80 21.80
N GLY A 700 2.52 7.68 21.41
CA GLY A 700 3.58 7.60 20.41
C GLY A 700 3.09 6.91 19.14
N LYS A 701 3.71 7.19 17.99
CA LYS A 701 3.37 6.54 16.71
C LYS A 701 4.56 5.87 16.06
N PHE A 702 4.28 4.75 15.40
CA PHE A 702 5.19 4.08 14.49
C PHE A 702 5.41 4.89 13.20
N ASN A 703 6.67 5.01 12.79
CA ASN A 703 7.07 5.38 11.44
C ASN A 703 8.03 4.31 10.91
N ALA A 704 7.56 3.46 9.99
CA ALA A 704 8.36 2.37 9.43
C ALA A 704 9.59 2.91 8.68
N PHE A 705 10.79 2.57 9.16
CA PHE A 705 12.04 2.76 8.41
C PHE A 705 12.08 1.94 7.11
N ASP A 706 11.49 0.75 7.17
CA ASP A 706 11.65 -0.30 6.17
C ASP A 706 10.99 0.03 4.82
N GLY A 707 10.01 0.94 4.82
CA GLY A 707 9.40 1.48 3.60
C GLY A 707 10.23 2.56 2.90
N LEU A 708 11.19 3.19 3.58
CA LEU A 708 11.97 4.31 3.07
C LEU A 708 13.32 3.84 2.49
N GLU A 709 14.00 2.90 3.14
CA GLU A 709 15.25 2.30 2.63
C GLU A 709 15.02 1.42 1.40
N LYS A 710 14.03 0.52 1.41
CA LYS A 710 13.68 -0.28 0.21
C LYS A 710 13.20 0.59 -0.97
N LYS A 711 12.68 1.79 -0.70
CA LYS A 711 12.26 2.78 -1.71
C LYS A 711 13.44 3.64 -2.19
N LEU A 712 14.43 3.93 -1.34
CA LEU A 712 15.66 4.65 -1.66
C LEU A 712 16.71 3.76 -2.36
N GLU A 713 16.90 2.50 -1.94
CA GLU A 713 17.81 1.55 -2.59
C GLU A 713 17.39 1.21 -4.03
N ARG A 714 16.08 1.11 -4.29
CA ARG A 714 15.53 0.93 -5.65
C ARG A 714 15.78 2.17 -6.53
N LEU A 715 16.01 3.33 -5.94
CA LEU A 715 16.35 4.58 -6.64
C LEU A 715 17.87 4.76 -6.81
N GLN A 716 18.71 4.24 -5.90
CA GLN A 716 20.17 4.46 -5.87
C GLN A 716 21.02 3.43 -6.65
N LYS A 717 20.49 2.26 -7.06
CA LYS A 717 21.24 1.26 -7.87
C LYS A 717 21.43 1.63 -9.36
N ARG A 718 21.74 2.89 -9.68
CA ARG A 718 22.26 3.30 -11.01
C ARG A 718 23.66 3.91 -10.85
N PRO A 719 24.73 3.22 -11.29
CA PRO A 719 26.06 3.82 -11.32
C PRO A 719 26.14 4.79 -12.51
N GLY A 720 26.48 6.06 -12.27
CA GLY A 720 26.98 6.94 -13.33
C GLY A 720 26.52 8.40 -13.39
N GLN A 721 25.67 8.90 -12.49
CA GLN A 721 25.31 10.33 -12.51
C GLN A 721 25.42 10.97 -11.12
N ARG A 722 26.58 11.59 -10.87
CA ARG A 722 26.72 12.66 -9.87
C ARG A 722 26.61 13.97 -10.61
N GLU A 723 25.44 14.58 -10.62
CA GLU A 723 25.29 16.02 -10.90
C GLU A 723 23.93 16.51 -10.37
N ASN A 724 23.99 17.43 -9.41
CA ASN A 724 23.01 18.41 -8.96
C ASN A 724 21.59 18.35 -9.57
N VAL A 725 20.76 17.43 -9.07
CA VAL A 725 19.30 17.50 -9.22
C VAL A 725 18.68 17.51 -7.84
N VAL A 726 18.36 18.69 -7.35
CA VAL A 726 17.46 18.88 -6.21
C VAL A 726 16.09 18.34 -6.62
N CYS A 727 15.78 17.13 -6.16
CA CYS A 727 14.64 16.34 -6.62
C CYS A 727 13.35 16.79 -5.91
N PRO A 728 12.17 16.84 -6.60
CA PRO A 728 10.86 17.12 -5.99
C PRO A 728 10.39 16.07 -4.95
N LEU A 729 11.21 15.03 -4.71
CA LEU A 729 10.98 14.01 -3.69
C LEU A 729 11.17 14.55 -2.26
N TYR A 730 11.86 15.68 -2.12
CA TYR A 730 12.14 16.30 -0.82
C TYR A 730 10.86 16.83 -0.16
N GLU A 731 9.89 17.37 -0.92
CA GLU A 731 8.59 17.86 -0.39
C GLU A 731 7.64 16.74 0.05
N LEU A 732 7.73 15.54 -0.57
CA LEU A 732 6.92 14.38 -0.16
C LEU A 732 7.48 13.71 1.11
N ILE A 733 8.79 13.82 1.35
CA ILE A 733 9.49 13.24 2.51
C ILE A 733 9.47 14.19 3.72
N SER A 734 9.32 15.50 3.50
CA SER A 734 9.44 16.49 4.56
C SER A 734 8.16 16.63 5.41
N ASN A 735 7.01 16.20 4.86
CA ASN A 735 5.77 16.01 5.61
C ASN A 735 5.76 14.74 6.47
N LEU A 736 6.77 13.83 6.35
CA LEU A 736 6.77 12.52 7.04
C LEU A 736 7.01 12.57 8.56
N PHE A 737 7.37 13.73 9.09
CA PHE A 737 7.90 13.88 10.45
C PHE A 737 7.24 15.02 11.24
N LEU A 738 6.01 15.38 10.88
CA LEU A 738 5.18 16.29 11.68
C LEU A 738 4.50 15.49 12.81
N SER A 739 4.28 16.13 13.97
CA SER A 739 3.45 15.53 15.03
C SER A 739 1.99 15.39 14.54
N GLY A 740 1.33 14.25 14.76
CA GLY A 740 -0.08 14.02 14.37
C GLY A 740 -0.39 12.56 13.96
N THR A 741 -1.68 12.20 13.85
CA THR A 741 -2.17 10.80 13.83
C THR A 741 -2.40 10.15 12.44
N THR A 742 -1.97 10.74 11.32
CA THR A 742 -2.15 10.10 10.00
C THR A 742 -1.12 9.00 9.72
N SER A 743 -1.48 8.04 8.86
CA SER A 743 -0.68 6.85 8.52
C SER A 743 0.54 7.09 7.62
N ASP A 744 0.77 8.33 7.17
CA ASP A 744 1.65 8.66 6.05
C ASP A 744 2.63 9.81 6.30
N GLY A 745 2.74 10.30 7.54
CA GLY A 745 3.73 11.32 7.85
C GLY A 745 3.46 12.26 9.02
N GLY A 746 2.27 12.15 9.63
CA GLY A 746 1.81 13.16 10.57
C GLY A 746 1.11 14.31 9.86
N ASP A 747 0.36 15.07 10.64
CA ASP A 747 -0.58 16.05 10.13
C ASP A 747 -0.38 17.36 10.91
N PRO A 748 0.13 18.42 10.25
CA PRO A 748 0.40 19.71 10.91
C PRO A 748 -0.87 20.40 11.42
N THR A 749 -2.05 19.90 11.04
CA THR A 749 -3.36 20.39 11.47
C THR A 749 -4.03 19.50 12.51
N SER A 750 -3.39 18.37 12.86
CA SER A 750 -3.91 17.42 13.84
C SER A 750 -4.07 18.11 15.19
N PRO A 751 -5.18 17.88 15.91
CA PRO A 751 -5.33 18.35 17.28
C PRO A 751 -4.51 17.50 18.28
N ILE A 752 -3.99 16.34 17.87
CA ILE A 752 -3.27 15.40 18.72
C ILE A 752 -1.77 15.57 18.52
N PHE A 753 -1.04 15.83 19.60
CA PHE A 753 0.42 15.77 19.55
C PHE A 753 0.84 14.30 19.70
N CYS A 754 1.39 13.73 18.63
CA CYS A 754 1.86 12.34 18.60
C CYS A 754 3.27 12.32 17.96
N PRO A 755 4.34 12.31 18.77
CA PRO A 755 5.71 12.27 18.27
C PRO A 755 5.99 10.92 17.58
N ALA A 756 6.86 10.96 16.58
CA ALA A 756 7.24 9.78 15.82
C ALA A 756 8.32 8.97 16.54
N GLU A 757 8.15 7.65 16.49
CA GLU A 757 9.11 6.64 16.90
C GLU A 757 9.47 5.78 15.68
N CYS A 758 10.77 5.60 15.49
CA CYS A 758 11.39 4.97 14.34
C CYS A 758 12.16 3.77 14.83
N ASP A 759 11.52 2.61 14.82
CA ASP A 759 12.09 1.35 15.23
C ASP A 759 12.73 0.62 14.04
N THR A 760 13.87 -0.02 14.32
CA THR A 760 14.57 -0.82 13.31
C THR A 760 15.52 -1.81 13.96
N THR A 761 16.08 -2.72 13.16
CA THR A 761 16.94 -3.80 13.65
C THR A 761 18.44 -3.51 13.46
N LEU A 762 19.30 -4.09 14.29
CA LEU A 762 20.75 -4.09 14.00
C LEU A 762 21.12 -5.12 12.92
N GLN A 763 20.38 -6.22 12.92
CA GLN A 763 20.57 -7.33 11.99
C GLN A 763 20.00 -6.97 10.61
N THR A 764 20.50 -7.60 9.55
CA THR A 764 19.90 -7.46 8.21
C THR A 764 18.56 -8.20 8.13
N ASP A 765 17.83 -7.98 7.03
CA ASP A 765 16.57 -8.69 6.71
C ASP A 765 15.47 -8.50 7.76
N ASP A 766 15.46 -7.33 8.43
CA ASP A 766 14.43 -6.93 9.41
C ASP A 766 14.26 -7.93 10.55
N ARG A 767 15.34 -8.61 10.93
CA ARG A 767 15.32 -9.64 11.96
C ARG A 767 15.43 -9.06 13.38
N TRP A 768 14.40 -9.28 14.20
CA TRP A 768 14.29 -8.75 15.57
C TRP A 768 14.89 -9.69 16.63
N PHE A 769 14.54 -10.97 16.63
CA PHE A 769 15.16 -11.93 17.55
C PHE A 769 16.56 -12.33 17.05
N PHE A 770 17.41 -12.80 17.96
CA PHE A 770 18.77 -13.21 17.61
C PHE A 770 18.77 -14.26 16.49
N GLY A 771 19.51 -13.98 15.42
CA GLY A 771 19.72 -14.88 14.29
C GLY A 771 21.08 -15.54 14.35
N VAL A 772 21.09 -16.87 14.26
CA VAL A 772 22.33 -17.63 14.12
C VAL A 772 22.95 -17.27 12.77
N ASP A 773 24.19 -16.79 12.80
CA ASP A 773 24.95 -16.33 11.62
C ASP A 773 24.29 -15.19 10.82
N GLN A 774 23.27 -14.52 11.39
CA GLN A 774 22.63 -13.39 10.73
C GLN A 774 23.63 -12.23 10.58
N PRO A 775 23.77 -11.63 9.38
CA PRO A 775 24.62 -10.45 9.18
C PRO A 775 24.13 -9.21 9.93
N LEU A 776 25.04 -8.28 10.19
CA LEU A 776 24.75 -6.98 10.80
C LEU A 776 24.89 -5.86 9.76
N ARG A 777 23.98 -4.90 9.80
CA ARG A 777 24.02 -3.66 9.00
C ARG A 777 25.30 -2.87 9.26
N SER A 778 25.96 -2.35 8.23
CA SER A 778 27.29 -1.73 8.37
C SER A 778 27.27 -0.47 9.25
N ILE A 779 28.43 0.03 9.69
CA ILE A 779 28.46 1.26 10.49
C ILE A 779 27.97 2.47 9.68
N GLU A 780 28.25 2.51 8.37
CA GLU A 780 27.76 3.55 7.47
C GLU A 780 26.24 3.54 7.40
N GLU A 781 25.64 2.37 7.23
CA GLU A 781 24.18 2.19 7.24
C GLU A 781 23.58 2.61 8.59
N MET A 782 24.21 2.23 9.70
CA MET A 782 23.74 2.64 11.04
C MET A 782 23.83 4.14 11.30
N ILE A 783 24.82 4.82 10.70
CA ILE A 783 24.93 6.29 10.75
C ILE A 783 23.80 6.93 9.94
N ASP A 784 23.52 6.41 8.75
CA ASP A 784 22.42 6.87 7.90
C ASP A 784 21.07 6.68 8.62
N VAL A 785 20.88 5.56 9.33
CA VAL A 785 19.71 5.32 10.19
C VAL A 785 19.57 6.42 11.24
N TYR A 786 20.64 6.81 11.94
CA TYR A 786 20.59 7.89 12.93
C TYR A 786 20.19 9.24 12.30
N HIS A 787 20.79 9.60 11.15
CA HIS A 787 20.46 10.87 10.46
C HIS A 787 19.06 10.90 9.86
N THR A 788 18.52 9.74 9.49
CA THR A 788 17.17 9.64 8.91
C THR A 788 16.06 9.38 9.95
N SER A 789 16.41 9.12 11.21
CA SER A 789 15.52 9.02 12.37
C SER A 789 15.60 10.26 13.26
N VAL A 790 16.57 10.29 14.19
CA VAL A 790 16.83 11.39 15.14
C VAL A 790 17.10 12.70 14.40
N GLY A 791 17.79 12.63 13.26
CA GLY A 791 18.01 13.79 12.40
C GLY A 791 16.77 14.29 11.66
N ARG A 792 15.60 13.66 11.84
CA ARG A 792 14.32 14.00 11.21
C ARG A 792 13.17 13.98 12.21
N ASN A 793 13.36 14.51 13.42
CA ASN A 793 12.30 14.66 14.42
C ASN A 793 11.62 13.34 14.83
N CYS A 794 12.40 12.25 14.88
CA CYS A 794 11.95 10.93 15.33
C CYS A 794 12.79 10.45 16.52
N VAL A 795 12.19 9.72 17.46
CA VAL A 795 12.95 8.94 18.44
C VAL A 795 13.38 7.64 17.75
N LEU A 796 14.67 7.30 17.79
CA LEU A 796 15.19 6.04 17.25
C LEU A 796 15.09 4.96 18.31
N GLU A 797 14.38 3.87 18.01
CA GLU A 797 14.37 2.70 18.88
C GLU A 797 15.05 1.52 18.19
N LEU A 798 16.31 1.26 18.57
CA LEU A 798 17.11 0.25 17.90
C LEU A 798 16.98 -1.10 18.60
N ASP A 799 16.71 -2.15 17.84
CA ASP A 799 16.65 -3.51 18.37
C ASP A 799 17.97 -3.93 19.03
N LEU A 800 17.83 -4.63 20.15
CA LEU A 800 18.88 -5.33 20.87
C LEU A 800 18.46 -6.77 21.14
N ALA A 801 19.15 -7.69 20.47
CA ALA A 801 18.83 -9.11 20.49
C ALA A 801 19.88 -9.92 21.28
N PRO A 802 19.63 -10.28 22.55
CA PRO A 802 20.44 -11.25 23.27
C PRO A 802 20.37 -12.63 22.60
N ASP A 803 21.50 -13.34 22.61
CA ASP A 803 21.58 -14.68 22.04
C ASP A 803 21.01 -15.76 22.97
N ARG A 804 21.09 -17.01 22.53
CA ARG A 804 20.60 -18.18 23.28
C ARG A 804 21.31 -18.41 24.60
N SER A 805 22.46 -17.77 24.85
CA SER A 805 23.09 -17.82 26.16
C SER A 805 22.46 -16.84 27.15
N GLY A 806 21.78 -15.79 26.67
CA GLY A 806 21.25 -14.69 27.49
C GLY A 806 22.14 -13.44 27.51
N LEU A 807 23.10 -13.35 26.60
CA LEU A 807 24.06 -12.24 26.47
C LEU A 807 23.94 -11.53 25.12
N ILE A 808 24.37 -10.28 25.06
CA ILE A 808 24.55 -9.58 23.78
C ILE A 808 25.82 -10.13 23.11
N PRO A 809 25.75 -10.64 21.87
CA PRO A 809 26.93 -11.07 21.14
C PRO A 809 27.96 -9.96 21.06
N ALA A 810 29.25 -10.29 21.24
CA ALA A 810 30.32 -9.30 21.21
C ALA A 810 30.34 -8.46 19.91
N ARG A 811 29.98 -9.07 18.77
CA ARG A 811 29.84 -8.37 17.49
C ARG A 811 28.69 -7.35 17.46
N HIS A 812 27.56 -7.64 18.14
CA HIS A 812 26.44 -6.71 18.24
C HIS A 812 26.82 -5.54 19.16
N ALA A 813 27.36 -5.85 20.35
CA ALA A 813 27.85 -4.86 21.31
C ALA A 813 28.88 -3.90 20.69
N ALA A 814 29.81 -4.42 19.89
CA ALA A 814 30.79 -3.61 19.17
C ALA A 814 30.13 -2.64 18.17
N ARG A 815 29.11 -3.08 17.41
CA ARG A 815 28.40 -2.22 16.44
C ARG A 815 27.59 -1.12 17.14
N TYR A 816 26.90 -1.43 18.24
CA TYR A 816 26.22 -0.43 19.06
C TYR A 816 27.19 0.63 19.57
N LYS A 817 28.34 0.21 20.10
CA LYS A 817 29.38 1.12 20.57
C LYS A 817 29.94 1.97 19.42
N GLN A 818 30.20 1.40 18.24
CA GLN A 818 30.70 2.15 17.08
C GLN A 818 29.75 3.30 16.70
N LEU A 819 28.43 3.03 16.70
CA LEU A 819 27.43 4.06 16.43
C LEU A 819 27.41 5.12 17.54
N GLY A 820 27.42 4.71 18.81
CA GLY A 820 27.46 5.64 19.95
C GLY A 820 28.72 6.51 19.97
N ASP A 821 29.88 5.93 19.65
CA ASP A 821 31.16 6.66 19.53
C ASP A 821 31.09 7.71 18.41
N PHE A 822 30.50 7.38 17.25
CA PHE A 822 30.29 8.33 16.15
C PHE A 822 29.35 9.47 16.56
N ILE A 823 28.20 9.16 17.18
CA ILE A 823 27.22 10.17 17.60
C ILE A 823 27.87 11.11 18.63
N SER A 824 28.59 10.55 19.60
CA SER A 824 29.30 11.32 20.61
C SER A 824 30.39 12.20 20.00
N SER A 825 31.23 11.67 19.12
CA SER A 825 32.31 12.44 18.50
C SER A 825 31.79 13.59 17.64
N CYS A 826 30.69 13.35 16.92
CA CYS A 826 30.14 14.28 15.95
C CYS A 826 29.28 15.37 16.59
N TYR A 827 28.45 15.05 17.59
CA TYR A 827 27.40 15.95 18.08
C TYR A 827 27.56 16.45 19.52
N SER A 828 28.50 15.90 20.31
CA SER A 828 28.66 16.32 21.72
C SER A 828 29.25 17.72 21.88
N LYS A 829 29.95 18.23 20.86
CA LYS A 829 30.66 19.52 20.90
C LYS A 829 30.43 20.29 19.59
N PRO A 830 29.32 21.06 19.49
CA PRO A 830 29.12 21.95 18.36
C PRO A 830 30.23 22.99 18.26
N ILE A 831 30.48 23.49 17.05
CA ILE A 831 31.43 24.58 16.84
C ILE A 831 30.84 25.87 17.42
N ALA A 832 31.58 26.51 18.32
CA ALA A 832 31.11 27.68 19.04
C ALA A 832 31.09 28.91 18.12
N PRO A 833 29.93 29.57 17.92
CA PRO A 833 29.87 30.87 17.26
C PRO A 833 30.44 31.96 18.17
N LYS A 834 30.91 33.05 17.57
CA LYS A 834 31.25 34.29 18.27
C LYS A 834 29.98 34.98 18.77
N ASP A 835 29.04 35.17 17.86
CA ASP A 835 27.78 35.85 18.10
C ASP A 835 26.63 35.04 17.52
N THR A 836 25.50 35.02 18.23
CA THR A 836 24.24 34.43 17.77
C THR A 836 23.13 35.47 17.83
N LYS A 837 22.30 35.56 16.80
CA LYS A 837 21.13 36.46 16.79
C LYS A 837 19.88 35.68 16.39
N SER A 838 18.91 35.62 17.30
CA SER A 838 17.58 35.03 17.06
C SER A 838 16.57 36.16 16.90
N GLU A 839 16.00 36.32 15.71
CA GLU A 839 14.91 37.26 15.46
C GLU A 839 13.61 36.46 15.31
N ASN A 840 13.03 36.08 16.45
CA ASN A 840 11.87 35.18 16.48
C ASN A 840 10.69 35.73 15.65
N GLU A 841 10.42 37.04 15.72
CA GLU A 841 9.36 37.69 14.92
C GLU A 841 9.58 37.62 13.41
N ALA A 842 10.82 37.43 12.97
CA ALA A 842 11.18 37.21 11.56
C ALA A 842 11.45 35.74 11.24
N GLY A 843 11.34 34.84 12.23
CA GLY A 843 11.70 33.43 12.14
C GLY A 843 13.15 33.18 11.74
N SER A 844 14.05 34.12 11.97
CA SER A 844 15.45 34.03 11.54
C SER A 844 16.39 33.72 12.71
N TYR A 845 17.45 32.96 12.44
CA TYR A 845 18.52 32.67 13.38
C TYR A 845 19.86 32.77 12.65
N SER A 846 20.82 33.52 13.20
CA SER A 846 22.14 33.67 12.60
C SER A 846 23.27 33.35 13.56
N LEU A 847 24.35 32.80 12.99
CA LEU A 847 25.62 32.50 13.64
C LEU A 847 26.71 33.29 12.92
N THR A 848 27.58 33.96 13.69
CA THR A 848 28.78 34.63 13.16
C THR A 848 30.03 34.05 13.82
N PHE A 849 31.09 33.84 13.05
CA PHE A 849 32.35 33.28 13.53
C PHE A 849 33.48 34.30 13.43
N ASP A 850 34.40 34.30 14.40
CA ASP A 850 35.57 35.20 14.42
C ASP A 850 36.55 34.93 13.27
N LEU A 851 36.64 33.67 12.86
CA LEU A 851 37.51 33.19 11.80
C LEU A 851 36.70 32.28 10.87
N PRO A 852 37.10 32.14 9.59
CA PRO A 852 36.54 31.13 8.71
C PRO A 852 36.66 29.73 9.32
N ILE A 853 35.55 29.00 9.42
CA ILE A 853 35.49 27.65 9.97
C ILE A 853 34.95 26.66 8.95
N ALA A 854 35.47 25.44 8.94
CA ALA A 854 34.92 24.36 8.13
C ALA A 854 33.73 23.71 8.85
N ILE A 855 32.63 23.51 8.14
CA ILE A 855 31.42 22.82 8.61
C ILE A 855 30.92 21.85 7.55
N ASP A 856 30.37 20.71 7.94
CA ASP A 856 29.77 19.73 7.02
C ASP A 856 28.28 19.48 7.29
N ARG A 857 27.73 20.05 8.36
CA ARG A 857 26.33 19.90 8.74
C ARG A 857 25.84 21.00 9.66
N ILE A 858 24.51 21.12 9.74
CA ILE A 858 23.79 21.97 10.68
C ILE A 858 22.72 21.16 11.43
N VAL A 859 22.52 21.49 12.70
CA VAL A 859 21.49 20.93 13.57
C VAL A 859 20.55 22.04 14.00
N LEU A 860 19.26 21.84 13.77
CA LEU A 860 18.17 22.75 14.06
C LEU A 860 17.24 22.10 15.09
N MET A 861 16.86 22.83 16.14
CA MET A 861 15.92 22.34 17.15
C MET A 861 14.92 23.44 17.51
N GLU A 862 13.65 23.08 17.54
CA GLU A 862 12.52 23.92 17.95
C GLU A 862 12.18 23.68 19.43
N ASP A 863 11.79 24.73 20.14
CA ASP A 863 11.15 24.61 21.44
C ASP A 863 9.65 24.34 21.24
N GLN A 864 9.29 23.07 21.33
CA GLN A 864 7.92 22.59 21.08
C GLN A 864 6.97 22.73 22.28
N THR A 865 7.34 23.40 23.37
CA THR A 865 6.46 23.57 24.55
C THR A 865 5.09 24.18 24.21
N ASN A 866 5.02 25.00 23.15
CA ASN A 866 3.79 25.61 22.64
C ASN A 866 3.38 25.02 21.28
N GLY A 867 3.79 23.78 21.01
CA GLY A 867 3.56 23.05 19.76
C GLY A 867 4.64 23.28 18.70
N GLN A 868 4.57 22.48 17.63
CA GLN A 868 5.48 22.54 16.48
C GLN A 868 4.92 23.50 15.41
N VAL A 869 5.58 24.64 15.20
CA VAL A 869 5.05 25.78 14.42
C VAL A 869 5.83 26.07 13.15
N ILE A 870 7.10 25.66 13.06
CA ILE A 870 7.88 25.79 11.81
C ILE A 870 7.27 24.91 10.70
N ARG A 871 7.17 25.47 9.49
CA ARG A 871 6.61 24.82 8.29
C ARG A 871 7.61 24.70 7.15
N SER A 872 8.53 25.65 7.02
CA SER A 872 9.71 25.49 6.18
C SER A 872 10.89 26.30 6.66
N TYR A 873 12.09 25.94 6.22
CA TYR A 873 13.30 26.69 6.51
C TYR A 873 14.30 26.64 5.35
N GLN A 874 15.20 27.62 5.34
CA GLN A 874 16.32 27.75 4.41
C GLN A 874 17.58 28.12 5.18
N VAL A 875 18.67 27.41 4.92
CA VAL A 875 20.00 27.63 5.50
C VAL A 875 20.90 28.27 4.45
N HIS A 876 21.28 29.51 4.71
CA HIS A 876 22.21 30.29 3.92
C HIS A 876 23.53 30.43 4.66
N VAL A 877 24.64 30.48 3.93
CA VAL A 877 25.98 30.68 4.51
C VAL A 877 26.81 31.63 3.66
N LYS A 878 27.81 32.27 4.26
CA LYS A 878 28.85 33.02 3.54
C LYS A 878 30.11 32.17 3.39
N ILE A 879 30.38 31.68 2.18
CA ILE A 879 31.49 30.76 1.87
C ILE A 879 32.74 31.52 1.44
N VAL A 880 33.86 31.33 2.13
CA VAL A 880 35.10 32.10 1.90
C VAL A 880 35.78 31.77 0.57
N ASP A 881 35.67 30.51 0.10
CA ASP A 881 36.36 30.00 -1.10
C ASP A 881 35.47 29.95 -2.35
N ALA A 882 34.36 30.72 -2.41
CA ALA A 882 33.50 30.75 -3.59
C ALA A 882 34.23 31.39 -4.79
N GLU A 883 34.14 30.78 -5.99
CA GLU A 883 34.81 31.25 -7.22
C GLU A 883 34.47 32.70 -7.61
N GLU A 884 33.40 33.28 -7.04
CA GLU A 884 32.94 34.66 -7.25
C GLU A 884 33.51 35.69 -6.28
N ALA A 885 34.36 35.29 -5.31
CA ALA A 885 34.98 36.21 -4.36
C ALA A 885 36.08 37.03 -5.07
N ASN A 886 35.68 38.13 -5.71
CA ASN A 886 36.54 39.13 -6.38
C ASN A 886 37.42 39.94 -5.39
N GLY A 887 38.10 39.28 -4.45
CA GLY A 887 39.04 39.92 -3.50
C GLY A 887 38.42 41.02 -2.62
N THR A 888 37.09 41.08 -2.51
CA THR A 888 36.38 42.02 -1.63
C THR A 888 35.72 41.25 -0.49
N LEU A 889 35.68 41.87 0.71
CA LEU A 889 35.09 41.34 1.96
C LEU A 889 33.57 41.08 1.90
N ASN A 890 32.94 41.24 0.73
CA ASN A 890 31.50 41.12 0.56
C ASN A 890 31.15 39.76 -0.06
N VAL A 891 31.22 38.71 0.76
CA VAL A 891 30.86 37.34 0.37
C VAL A 891 29.34 37.23 0.27
N PRO A 892 28.77 36.78 -0.87
CA PRO A 892 27.33 36.62 -1.02
C PRO A 892 26.78 35.49 -0.14
N TRP A 893 25.50 35.58 0.20
CA TRP A 893 24.79 34.47 0.85
C TRP A 893 24.53 33.36 -0.16
N THR A 894 24.94 32.15 0.18
CA THR A 894 24.69 30.94 -0.62
C THR A 894 23.73 30.02 0.13
N LEU A 895 22.64 29.63 -0.51
CA LEU A 895 21.73 28.61 0.00
C LEU A 895 22.44 27.23 -0.05
N VAL A 896 22.54 26.56 1.09
CA VAL A 896 23.21 25.24 1.20
C VAL A 896 22.29 24.12 1.68
N SER A 897 21.18 24.44 2.33
CA SER A 897 20.13 23.48 2.68
C SER A 897 18.78 24.17 2.79
N ASN A 898 17.70 23.42 2.64
CA ASN A 898 16.34 23.83 2.97
C ASN A 898 15.56 22.62 3.52
N GLY A 899 14.37 22.84 4.04
CA GLY A 899 13.51 21.78 4.61
C GLY A 899 12.13 22.29 4.98
N THR A 900 11.26 21.40 5.47
CA THR A 900 9.93 21.79 5.98
C THR A 900 9.92 21.84 7.51
N SER A 901 9.79 20.70 8.16
CA SER A 901 9.68 20.57 9.61
C SER A 901 11.04 20.54 10.29
N VAL A 902 11.13 21.18 11.46
CA VAL A 902 12.28 21.10 12.37
C VAL A 902 11.92 20.22 13.56
N GLY A 903 10.94 20.63 14.37
CA GLY A 903 10.52 19.87 15.55
C GLY A 903 11.66 19.71 16.57
N HIS A 904 11.71 18.56 17.23
CA HIS A 904 12.68 18.25 18.27
C HIS A 904 14.12 18.39 17.78
N LYS A 905 14.45 17.75 16.64
CA LYS A 905 15.78 17.82 16.04
C LYS A 905 15.73 17.56 14.53
N LYS A 906 16.40 18.43 13.77
CA LYS A 906 16.64 18.28 12.34
C LYS A 906 18.13 18.42 12.04
N ILE A 907 18.70 17.43 11.36
CA ILE A 907 20.11 17.42 10.94
C ILE A 907 20.15 17.50 9.41
N ASP A 908 20.82 18.51 8.89
CA ASP A 908 21.09 18.64 7.45
C ASP A 908 22.58 18.47 7.20
N LEU A 909 22.90 17.49 6.35
CA LEU A 909 24.26 17.20 5.89
C LEU A 909 24.52 17.97 4.59
N PHE A 910 25.73 18.51 4.45
CA PHE A 910 26.20 19.13 3.21
C PHE A 910 27.01 18.14 2.38
N ASP A 911 26.99 18.30 1.06
CA ASP A 911 27.70 17.40 0.13
C ASP A 911 29.22 17.32 0.36
N LYS A 912 29.78 18.40 0.91
CA LYS A 912 31.18 18.52 1.30
C LYS A 912 31.32 19.51 2.45
N ALA A 913 32.41 19.40 3.19
CA ALA A 913 32.78 20.44 4.14
C ALA A 913 33.00 21.77 3.42
N ILE A 914 32.42 22.85 3.97
CA ILE A 914 32.49 24.21 3.45
C ILE A 914 33.06 25.16 4.50
N THR A 915 33.91 26.09 4.08
CA THR A 915 34.50 27.10 4.96
C THR A 915 33.61 28.34 5.02
N VAL A 916 33.05 28.67 6.18
CA VAL A 916 32.07 29.74 6.35
C VAL A 916 32.46 30.75 7.43
N THR A 917 31.97 31.98 7.30
CA THR A 917 32.09 33.02 8.33
C THR A 917 30.76 33.35 9.01
N GLU A 918 29.65 33.13 8.31
CA GLU A 918 28.30 33.37 8.81
C GLU A 918 27.34 32.30 8.30
N VAL A 919 26.33 31.99 9.13
CA VAL A 919 25.22 31.09 8.81
C VAL A 919 23.92 31.83 9.15
N LEU A 920 22.92 31.75 8.29
CA LEU A 920 21.60 32.34 8.46
C LEU A 920 20.54 31.29 8.14
N VAL A 921 19.68 31.01 9.11
CA VAL A 921 18.49 30.18 8.96
C VAL A 921 17.28 31.10 8.91
N ASN A 922 16.50 31.01 7.85
CA ASN A 922 15.20 31.70 7.73
C ASN A 922 14.09 30.64 7.73
N SER A 923 13.00 30.88 8.44
CA SER A 923 11.87 29.95 8.50
C SER A 923 10.54 30.59 8.14
N THR A 924 9.64 29.78 7.59
CA THR A 924 8.20 30.05 7.53
C THR A 924 7.51 29.24 8.61
N TYR A 925 6.43 29.77 9.15
CA TYR A 925 5.79 29.22 10.34
C TYR A 925 4.32 29.65 10.42
N VAL A 926 3.54 28.89 11.17
CA VAL A 926 2.14 29.24 11.47
C VAL A 926 1.99 30.09 12.73
N ASP A 927 3.04 30.17 13.56
CA ASP A 927 3.13 31.04 14.74
C ASP A 927 4.61 31.31 15.04
N ILE A 928 4.92 32.35 15.82
CA ILE A 928 6.29 32.82 16.07
C ILE A 928 7.15 31.66 16.60
N PRO A 929 8.18 31.21 15.86
CA PRO A 929 8.96 30.06 16.25
C PRO A 929 9.91 30.44 17.38
N LYS A 930 10.11 29.48 18.29
CA LYS A 930 11.12 29.58 19.33
C LYS A 930 12.20 28.54 19.04
N TRP A 931 13.38 29.00 18.65
CA TRP A 931 14.53 28.14 18.45
C TRP A 931 15.04 27.65 19.81
N ARG A 932 15.10 26.33 20.01
CA ARG A 932 15.76 25.71 21.16
C ARG A 932 17.27 25.76 20.98
N SER A 933 17.75 25.38 19.79
CA SER A 933 19.15 25.53 19.41
C SER A 933 19.33 25.51 17.88
N VAL A 934 20.36 26.20 17.42
CA VAL A 934 20.88 26.11 16.05
C VAL A 934 22.39 25.99 16.17
N SER A 935 22.97 24.89 15.66
CA SER A 935 24.40 24.61 15.81
C SER A 935 24.98 24.01 14.56
N VAL A 936 26.28 24.23 14.32
CA VAL A 936 27.01 23.67 13.19
C VAL A 936 28.12 22.76 13.68
N HIS A 937 28.42 21.75 12.88
CA HIS A 937 29.37 20.70 13.24
C HIS A 937 30.27 20.38 12.05
N LEU A 938 31.41 19.79 12.36
CA LEU A 938 32.33 19.18 11.41
C LEU A 938 32.72 17.83 12.00
N CYS A 939 32.28 16.75 11.36
CA CYS A 939 32.52 15.41 11.88
C CYS A 939 33.63 14.73 11.09
N ASP A 940 34.42 13.90 11.77
CA ASP A 940 35.47 13.13 11.12
C ASP A 940 34.83 12.23 10.05
N SER A 941 35.27 12.36 8.79
CA SER A 941 34.94 11.36 7.80
C SER A 941 35.49 10.03 8.31
N LEU A 942 34.67 8.99 8.42
CA LEU A 942 35.15 7.62 8.59
C LEU A 942 36.19 7.39 7.48
N THR A 943 37.48 7.49 7.84
CA THR A 943 38.56 7.29 6.90
C THR A 943 38.40 5.87 6.38
N ARG A 944 38.17 5.75 5.06
CA ARG A 944 38.29 4.50 4.31
C ARG A 944 39.73 3.99 4.39
N THR A 945 40.13 3.55 5.56
CA THR A 945 41.40 2.90 5.82
C THR A 945 41.13 1.69 6.71
N LEU A 946 40.84 0.60 6.00
CA LEU A 946 41.02 -0.82 6.31
C LEU A 946 42.20 -1.14 7.26
N PRO A 947 42.24 -2.32 7.92
CA PRO A 947 41.79 -3.64 7.43
C PRO A 947 40.50 -4.19 8.02
#